data_AF-A0A821V6V7-F1
#
_entry.id   AF-A0A821V6V7-F1
#
_cell.length_a   1.000
_cell.length_b   1.000
_cell.length_c   1.000
_cell.angle_alpha   90.00
_cell.angle_beta   90.00
_cell.angle_gamma   90.00
#
_symmetry.space_group_name_H-M   'P 1'
#
loop_
_entity.id
_entity.type
_entity.pdbx_description
1 polymer ?
#
loop_
_entity_poly.entity_id
_entity_poly.type
_entity_poly.pdbx_seq_one_letter_code
_entity_poly.pdbx_strand_id
1 'polypeptide(L)'
;MNELTNNDDLYALICHHDDANELDSRLKTLSNVDEILMFLHQRDDQSLTLLMLAALHGKYDMVRVILSHSSDVHKLVEFHGYVFRIDGTLVKNARALWCACDRGHYTVARALIEIGGADIDNGPRYPILIDAIIAGRLDTVRFLIDNGYADINNTRNNDNYKLNSLIMAVIHGHTHIVAFLLEKGSQCDYMAPTSNNTALSYAAMKGYLEIVRLLCAAGACSSSKNKNGQTPLMLAAKNERMDIVDYLLEQNDSETGIKELELVACSFIVIVTNNNNNIIQQVHFQKMIRLMYKIFEIRQIKNISKTVAPAIAAYAFYQECQTIEEFNKIEHDNERLYIEALLIRERILVSEKDDTLFKPLLVVGDKLVERGQFERCLHLWEHTFYLYQNMNLETGLHRFVWLFCRMLSVNVHISPQRFVQICRLTFEPSQQKPKDDYIKNALCFLAIAIKILERPTITKAERQLIYQWINDFCHRKRTTSHGQTLLHLCVDEQTYYDINYRPQDIKPILKFPNLALAQLLITRYSQWIDLNAAEATSGNTALHISCKNSTIDSLAVVQLLLNSGAHIDCMNIHNRTPFDIAQAIPIRTLLKTKQFPSRLKCLCARLVLDKQLPYELIWSNETEMNSFLFLHGGVAKRNENNLTNN
;
A
#
# COMPACT_ATOMS: atom_id res chain seq x y z
N MET A 1 11.54 -61.31 28.40
CA MET A 1 11.42 -61.00 29.84
C MET A 1 12.79 -60.65 30.44
N ASN A 2 13.84 -61.46 30.25
CA ASN A 2 15.19 -61.16 30.78
C ASN A 2 15.83 -59.85 30.22
N GLU A 3 15.51 -59.44 28.99
CA GLU A 3 16.06 -58.20 28.40
C GLU A 3 15.39 -56.93 28.95
N LEU A 4 14.09 -56.99 29.29
CA LEU A 4 13.35 -55.88 29.89
C LEU A 4 13.78 -55.64 31.34
N THR A 5 14.06 -56.70 32.10
CA THR A 5 14.59 -56.61 33.47
C THR A 5 16.02 -56.04 33.49
N ASN A 6 16.84 -56.39 32.50
CA ASN A 6 18.20 -55.82 32.39
C ASN A 6 18.18 -54.32 32.06
N ASN A 7 17.19 -53.83 31.30
CA ASN A 7 17.07 -52.42 30.92
C ASN A 7 16.64 -51.53 32.09
N ASP A 8 15.66 -51.95 32.90
CA ASP A 8 15.26 -51.23 34.12
C ASP A 8 16.41 -51.18 35.15
N ASP A 9 17.23 -52.23 35.21
CA ASP A 9 18.41 -52.27 36.07
C ASP A 9 19.52 -51.31 35.60
N LEU A 10 19.78 -51.22 34.29
CA LEU A 10 20.72 -50.26 33.71
C LEU A 10 20.25 -48.81 33.91
N TYR A 11 18.94 -48.57 33.81
CA TYR A 11 18.34 -47.27 34.11
C TYR A 11 18.53 -46.90 35.58
N ALA A 12 18.25 -47.83 36.50
CA ALA A 12 18.45 -47.62 37.94
C ALA A 12 19.93 -47.39 38.29
N LEU A 13 20.85 -48.08 37.62
CA LEU A 13 22.30 -47.92 37.78
C LEU A 13 22.73 -46.47 37.47
N ILE A 14 22.24 -45.90 36.37
CA ILE A 14 22.54 -44.50 35.97
C ILE A 14 21.92 -43.49 36.94
N CYS A 15 20.69 -43.74 37.41
CA CYS A 15 19.98 -42.83 38.30
C CYS A 15 20.51 -42.84 39.75
N HIS A 16 20.94 -43.98 40.27
CA HIS A 16 21.14 -44.17 41.72
C HIS A 16 22.55 -44.58 42.15
N HIS A 17 23.30 -45.27 41.29
CA HIS A 17 24.53 -45.95 41.73
C HIS A 17 25.81 -45.34 41.15
N ASP A 18 25.74 -44.64 40.01
CA ASP A 18 26.87 -43.92 39.39
C ASP A 18 28.17 -44.76 39.25
N ASP A 19 28.03 -46.07 38.98
CA ASP A 19 29.15 -46.98 38.78
C ASP A 19 29.38 -47.26 37.29
N ALA A 20 30.36 -46.56 36.70
CA ALA A 20 30.73 -46.72 35.30
C ALA A 20 31.43 -48.07 35.01
N ASN A 21 32.09 -48.69 35.99
CA ASN A 21 32.77 -49.98 35.80
C ASN A 21 31.76 -51.12 35.78
N GLU A 22 30.73 -51.03 36.63
CA GLU A 22 29.61 -51.95 36.59
C GLU A 22 28.84 -51.82 35.26
N LEU A 23 28.62 -50.59 34.79
CA LEU A 23 27.98 -50.33 33.51
C LEU A 23 28.77 -50.94 32.34
N ASP A 24 30.09 -50.73 32.30
CA ASP A 24 31.01 -51.29 31.30
C ASP A 24 30.99 -52.83 31.32
N SER A 25 31.04 -53.44 32.51
CA SER A 25 30.99 -54.89 32.67
C SER A 25 29.67 -55.48 32.17
N ARG A 26 28.54 -54.84 32.50
CA ARG A 26 27.21 -55.28 32.06
C ARG A 26 27.05 -55.13 30.55
N LEU A 27 27.45 -54.00 29.96
CA LEU A 27 27.35 -53.77 28.52
C LEU A 27 28.16 -54.79 27.71
N LYS A 28 29.35 -55.21 28.18
CA LYS A 28 30.15 -56.26 27.54
C LYS A 28 29.50 -57.64 27.49
N THR A 29 28.59 -57.93 28.43
CA THR A 29 27.92 -59.25 28.50
C THR A 29 26.68 -59.37 27.62
N LEU A 30 26.21 -58.26 27.05
CA LEU A 30 24.98 -58.21 26.25
C LEU A 30 25.27 -58.51 24.78
N SER A 31 24.41 -59.30 24.13
CA SER A 31 24.56 -59.65 22.71
C SER A 31 24.02 -58.57 21.75
N ASN A 32 23.07 -57.73 22.18
CA ASN A 32 22.38 -56.73 21.36
C ASN A 32 22.55 -55.30 21.92
N VAL A 33 23.80 -54.87 22.13
CA VAL A 33 24.11 -53.60 22.82
C VAL A 33 23.50 -52.39 22.11
N ASP A 34 23.60 -52.27 20.78
CA ASP A 34 23.08 -51.10 20.07
C ASP A 34 21.55 -50.97 20.13
N GLU A 35 20.81 -52.08 20.11
CA GLU A 35 19.35 -52.05 20.28
C GLU A 35 18.97 -51.54 21.68
N ILE A 36 19.74 -51.93 22.69
CA ILE A 36 19.54 -51.50 24.09
C ILE A 36 19.90 -50.03 24.27
N LEU A 37 21.01 -49.56 23.69
CA LEU A 37 21.42 -48.15 23.77
C LEU A 37 20.42 -47.21 23.06
N MET A 38 19.77 -47.71 22.01
CA MET A 38 18.75 -46.98 21.23
C MET A 38 17.34 -47.16 21.77
N PHE A 39 17.14 -47.98 22.80
CA PHE A 39 15.83 -48.22 23.40
C PHE A 39 15.34 -47.01 24.18
N LEU A 40 14.12 -46.57 23.87
CA LEU A 40 13.45 -45.48 24.57
C LEU A 40 12.70 -46.00 25.80
N HIS A 41 13.23 -45.72 26.97
CA HIS A 41 12.60 -46.04 28.25
C HIS A 41 11.46 -45.05 28.50
N GLN A 42 10.25 -45.58 28.71
CA GLN A 42 9.05 -44.79 29.04
C GLN A 42 8.84 -44.78 30.56
N ARG A 43 9.02 -43.62 31.20
CA ARG A 43 8.65 -43.39 32.61
C ARG A 43 8.19 -41.95 32.79
N ASP A 44 7.14 -41.76 33.59
CA ASP A 44 6.62 -40.44 33.97
C ASP A 44 6.41 -39.50 32.77
N ASP A 45 5.79 -40.02 31.71
CA ASP A 45 5.54 -39.33 30.42
C ASP A 45 6.80 -38.84 29.66
N GLN A 46 7.99 -39.28 30.09
CA GLN A 46 9.25 -39.10 29.37
C GLN A 46 9.60 -40.32 28.52
N SER A 47 10.45 -40.09 27.53
CA SER A 47 10.98 -41.14 26.65
C SER A 47 12.45 -40.86 26.40
N LEU A 48 13.30 -41.65 27.05
CA LEU A 48 14.73 -41.38 27.17
C LEU A 48 15.56 -42.58 26.73
N THR A 49 16.66 -42.35 26.02
CA THR A 49 17.74 -43.33 25.91
C THR A 49 18.60 -43.32 27.17
N LEU A 50 19.38 -44.39 27.38
CA LEU A 50 20.37 -44.44 28.45
C LEU A 50 21.38 -43.28 28.34
N LEU A 51 21.76 -42.91 27.12
CA LEU A 51 22.65 -41.77 26.87
C LEU A 51 22.02 -40.44 27.27
N MET A 52 20.74 -40.21 26.91
CA MET A 52 20.02 -38.99 27.29
C MET A 52 19.87 -38.89 28.81
N LEU A 53 19.63 -40.01 29.49
CA LEU A 53 19.50 -40.07 30.95
C LEU A 53 20.84 -39.74 31.64
N ALA A 54 21.92 -40.38 31.21
CA ALA A 54 23.27 -40.09 31.72
C ALA A 54 23.64 -38.61 31.49
N ALA A 55 23.23 -38.04 30.36
CA ALA A 55 23.41 -36.62 30.04
C ALA A 55 22.55 -35.69 30.90
N LEU A 56 21.30 -36.07 31.20
CA LEU A 56 20.38 -35.34 32.07
C LEU A 56 20.90 -35.22 33.51
N HIS A 57 21.60 -36.26 34.00
CA HIS A 57 22.14 -36.34 35.36
C HIS A 57 23.63 -35.98 35.46
N GLY A 58 24.27 -35.62 34.35
CA GLY A 58 25.67 -35.19 34.35
C GLY A 58 26.69 -36.31 34.60
N LYS A 59 26.35 -37.56 34.30
CA LYS A 59 27.20 -38.74 34.56
C LYS A 59 28.27 -38.90 33.48
N TYR A 60 29.37 -38.16 33.60
CA TYR A 60 30.44 -38.10 32.59
C TYR A 60 31.05 -39.47 32.26
N ASP A 61 31.43 -40.25 33.26
CA ASP A 61 32.08 -41.54 33.02
C ASP A 61 31.13 -42.55 32.35
N MET A 62 29.84 -42.52 32.74
CA MET A 62 28.80 -43.33 32.10
C MET A 62 28.58 -42.94 30.64
N VAL A 63 28.57 -41.63 30.33
CA VAL A 63 28.48 -41.17 28.94
C VAL A 63 29.65 -41.70 28.12
N ARG A 64 30.88 -41.67 28.65
CA ARG A 64 32.05 -42.22 27.95
C ARG A 64 31.94 -43.73 27.71
N VAL A 65 31.51 -44.49 28.72
CA VAL A 65 31.30 -45.93 28.61
C VAL A 65 30.20 -46.25 27.59
N ILE A 66 29.09 -45.50 27.59
CA ILE A 66 28.01 -45.70 26.62
C ILE A 66 28.50 -45.42 25.20
N LEU A 67 29.23 -44.32 24.98
CA LEU A 67 29.76 -43.98 23.66
C LEU A 67 30.79 -45.01 23.16
N SER A 68 31.59 -45.62 24.05
CA SER A 68 32.62 -46.60 23.64
C SER A 68 32.05 -47.96 23.22
N HIS A 69 30.80 -48.27 23.58
CA HIS A 69 30.16 -49.56 23.27
C HIS A 69 29.23 -49.50 22.06
N SER A 70 28.95 -48.31 21.52
CA SER A 70 28.09 -48.20 20.35
C SER A 70 28.87 -48.44 19.05
N SER A 71 28.29 -49.20 18.13
CA SER A 71 28.88 -49.40 16.80
C SER A 71 28.73 -48.17 15.89
N ASP A 72 27.70 -47.33 16.14
CA ASP A 72 27.43 -46.08 15.41
C ASP A 72 27.14 -44.95 16.42
N VAL A 73 28.23 -44.36 16.91
CA VAL A 73 28.19 -43.30 17.92
C VAL A 73 27.40 -42.08 17.44
N HIS A 74 27.53 -41.72 16.15
CA HIS A 74 26.83 -40.56 15.59
C HIS A 74 25.32 -40.76 15.61
N LYS A 75 24.85 -41.95 15.19
CA LYS A 75 23.42 -42.29 15.26
C LYS A 75 22.88 -42.29 16.69
N LEU A 76 23.68 -42.74 17.65
CA LEU A 76 23.29 -42.77 19.06
C LEU A 76 23.15 -41.37 19.66
N VAL A 77 24.10 -40.46 19.40
CA VAL A 77 24.03 -39.08 19.94
C VAL A 77 22.91 -38.25 19.31
N GLU A 78 22.59 -38.52 18.04
CA GLU A 78 21.52 -37.83 17.31
C GLU A 78 20.13 -38.42 17.56
N PHE A 79 20.04 -39.52 18.30
CA PHE A 79 18.77 -40.12 18.65
C PHE A 79 17.99 -39.26 19.64
N HIS A 80 16.68 -39.16 19.43
CA HIS A 80 15.86 -38.17 20.10
C HIS A 80 14.70 -38.79 20.87
N GLY A 81 14.28 -38.11 21.93
CA GLY A 81 13.18 -38.53 22.80
C GLY A 81 12.34 -37.35 23.33
N TYR A 82 11.64 -37.61 24.42
CA TYR A 82 10.72 -36.68 25.08
C TYR A 82 11.20 -36.42 26.51
N VAL A 83 11.42 -35.15 26.86
CA VAL A 83 11.97 -34.74 28.17
C VAL A 83 11.21 -33.55 28.72
N PHE A 84 10.92 -33.55 30.01
CA PHE A 84 10.42 -32.35 30.67
C PHE A 84 11.56 -31.42 31.05
N ARG A 85 11.41 -30.14 30.75
CA ARG A 85 12.21 -29.08 31.36
C ARG A 85 11.89 -28.93 32.84
N ILE A 86 12.76 -28.20 33.54
CA ILE A 86 12.59 -27.84 34.97
C ILE A 86 11.27 -27.05 35.19
N ASP A 87 10.83 -26.28 34.20
CA ASP A 87 9.56 -25.53 34.23
C ASP A 87 8.31 -26.39 33.94
N GLY A 88 8.47 -27.71 33.77
CA GLY A 88 7.38 -28.65 33.47
C GLY A 88 6.97 -28.67 31.99
N THR A 89 7.68 -27.98 31.10
CA THR A 89 7.37 -28.01 29.66
C THR A 89 7.89 -29.29 29.01
N LEU A 90 7.02 -29.99 28.27
CA LEU A 90 7.41 -31.18 27.50
C LEU A 90 8.16 -30.77 26.24
N VAL A 91 9.41 -31.19 26.12
CA VAL A 91 10.26 -30.98 24.96
C VAL A 91 10.30 -32.24 24.12
N LYS A 92 9.79 -32.13 22.89
CA LYS A 92 9.85 -33.18 21.87
C LYS A 92 11.15 -33.07 21.07
N ASN A 93 11.65 -34.20 20.60
CA ASN A 93 12.90 -34.30 19.83
C ASN A 93 14.13 -33.83 20.63
N ALA A 94 14.12 -34.00 21.96
CA ALA A 94 15.29 -33.73 22.79
C ALA A 94 16.37 -34.78 22.52
N ARG A 95 17.64 -34.36 22.45
CA ARG A 95 18.82 -35.24 22.29
C ARG A 95 19.71 -35.16 23.52
N ALA A 96 20.66 -36.09 23.64
CA ALA A 96 21.58 -36.14 24.77
C ALA A 96 22.34 -34.81 24.96
N LEU A 97 22.82 -34.19 23.88
CA LEU A 97 23.53 -32.90 23.94
C LEU A 97 22.64 -31.78 24.49
N TRP A 98 21.39 -31.71 24.01
CA TRP A 98 20.42 -30.74 24.52
C TRP A 98 20.13 -30.98 26.00
N CYS A 99 19.95 -32.22 26.46
CA CYS A 99 19.71 -32.53 27.87
C CYS A 99 20.86 -32.06 28.77
N ALA A 100 22.11 -32.31 28.38
CA ALA A 100 23.28 -31.85 29.12
C ALA A 100 23.34 -30.31 29.18
N CYS A 101 23.11 -29.64 28.04
CA CYS A 101 23.10 -28.18 27.95
C CYS A 101 21.92 -27.54 28.72
N ASP A 102 20.78 -28.22 28.78
CA ASP A 102 19.57 -27.77 29.47
C ASP A 102 19.78 -27.73 30.99
N ARG A 103 20.56 -28.69 31.51
CA ARG A 103 20.88 -28.86 32.94
C ARG A 103 22.24 -28.30 33.37
N GLY A 104 23.00 -27.73 32.45
CA GLY A 104 24.30 -27.12 32.75
C GLY A 104 25.43 -28.12 32.99
N HIS A 105 25.29 -29.36 32.50
CA HIS A 105 26.32 -30.40 32.59
C HIS A 105 27.35 -30.25 31.46
N TYR A 106 28.14 -29.18 31.50
CA TYR A 106 29.06 -28.79 30.42
C TYR A 106 30.20 -29.78 30.15
N THR A 107 30.65 -30.53 31.16
CA THR A 107 31.64 -31.61 30.99
C THR A 107 31.08 -32.74 30.12
N VAL A 108 29.81 -33.09 30.32
CA VAL A 108 29.10 -34.05 29.49
C VAL A 108 28.81 -33.49 28.10
N ALA A 109 28.34 -32.24 28.01
CA ALA A 109 28.10 -31.59 26.72
C ALA A 109 29.38 -31.58 25.86
N ARG A 110 30.54 -31.28 26.47
CA ARG A 110 31.85 -31.35 25.80
C ARG A 110 32.15 -32.76 25.30
N ALA A 111 31.96 -33.79 26.13
CA ALA A 111 32.19 -35.18 25.72
C ALA A 111 31.28 -35.57 24.53
N LEU A 112 30.00 -35.17 24.55
CA LEU A 112 29.07 -35.47 23.47
C LEU A 112 29.45 -34.79 22.15
N ILE A 113 30.03 -33.59 22.20
CA ILE A 113 30.52 -32.88 21.00
C ILE A 113 31.84 -33.50 20.51
N GLU A 114 32.85 -33.58 21.38
CA GLU A 114 34.23 -33.93 21.00
C GLU A 114 34.43 -35.43 20.75
N ILE A 115 33.77 -36.29 21.54
CA ILE A 115 33.87 -37.74 21.42
C ILE A 115 32.71 -38.27 20.59
N GLY A 116 31.51 -37.75 20.85
CA GLY A 116 30.27 -38.24 20.24
C GLY A 116 29.99 -37.69 18.84
N GLY A 117 30.58 -36.54 18.45
CA GLY A 117 30.27 -35.87 17.19
C GLY A 117 28.82 -35.37 17.12
N ALA A 118 28.24 -34.97 18.25
CA ALA A 118 26.88 -34.45 18.32
C ALA A 118 26.73 -33.10 17.60
N ASP A 119 25.65 -32.94 16.85
CA ASP A 119 25.33 -31.74 16.10
C ASP A 119 24.68 -30.68 17.01
N ILE A 120 25.34 -29.52 17.12
CA ILE A 120 24.96 -28.41 17.99
C ILE A 120 23.72 -27.65 17.46
N ASP A 121 23.46 -27.73 16.14
CA ASP A 121 22.32 -27.09 15.51
C ASP A 121 21.05 -27.95 15.58
N ASN A 122 21.18 -29.25 15.89
CA ASN A 122 20.07 -30.20 16.05
C ASN A 122 19.38 -30.12 17.41
N GLY A 123 19.00 -28.92 17.84
CA GLY A 123 18.12 -28.77 19.00
C GLY A 123 16.66 -29.19 18.70
N PRO A 124 15.82 -29.28 19.74
CA PRO A 124 14.48 -29.87 19.64
C PRO A 124 13.54 -29.08 18.72
N ARG A 125 13.59 -27.74 18.83
CA ARG A 125 12.82 -26.80 17.99
C ARG A 125 13.68 -25.77 17.28
N TYR A 126 14.79 -25.39 17.90
CA TYR A 126 15.76 -24.41 17.43
C TYR A 126 17.16 -24.94 17.73
N PRO A 127 18.22 -24.42 17.08
CA PRO A 127 19.59 -24.67 17.51
C PRO A 127 19.76 -24.47 19.02
N ILE A 128 20.63 -25.27 19.64
CA ILE A 128 20.78 -25.32 21.11
C ILE A 128 21.16 -23.93 21.65
N LEU A 129 21.98 -23.18 20.92
CA LEU A 129 22.32 -21.79 21.25
C LEU A 129 21.07 -20.89 21.35
N ILE A 130 20.19 -20.92 20.33
CA ILE A 130 18.98 -20.10 20.31
C ILE A 130 18.02 -20.51 21.42
N ASP A 131 17.89 -21.81 21.70
CA ASP A 131 17.06 -22.30 22.79
C ASP A 131 17.58 -21.86 24.17
N ALA A 132 18.90 -21.91 24.38
CA ALA A 132 19.54 -21.39 25.59
C ALA A 132 19.35 -19.88 25.77
N ILE A 133 19.40 -19.11 24.67
CA ILE A 133 19.11 -17.67 24.68
C ILE A 133 17.66 -17.41 25.06
N ILE A 134 16.69 -18.10 24.46
CA ILE A 134 15.26 -17.96 24.80
C ILE A 134 15.03 -18.26 26.28
N ALA A 135 15.66 -19.31 26.80
CA ALA A 135 15.55 -19.75 28.19
C ALA A 135 16.31 -18.84 29.19
N GLY A 136 17.12 -17.88 28.73
CA GLY A 136 17.89 -17.00 29.62
C GLY A 136 19.09 -17.67 30.30
N ARG A 137 19.63 -18.74 29.71
CA ARG A 137 20.74 -19.51 30.30
C ARG A 137 22.10 -18.99 29.84
N LEU A 138 22.61 -17.97 30.53
CA LEU A 138 23.91 -17.39 30.21
C LEU A 138 25.04 -18.41 30.19
N ASP A 139 25.12 -19.30 31.18
CA ASP A 139 26.22 -20.26 31.29
C ASP A 139 26.29 -21.22 30.09
N THR A 140 25.13 -21.64 29.57
CA THR A 140 25.06 -22.47 28.36
C THR A 140 25.44 -21.69 27.12
N VAL A 141 25.01 -20.43 27.01
CA VAL A 141 25.43 -19.53 25.92
C VAL A 141 26.94 -19.30 25.93
N ARG A 142 27.53 -19.05 27.11
CA ARG A 142 28.98 -18.90 27.30
C ARG A 142 29.72 -20.18 26.91
N PHE A 143 29.27 -21.33 27.40
CA PHE A 143 29.87 -22.62 27.06
C PHE A 143 29.92 -22.83 25.53
N LEU A 144 28.82 -22.58 24.82
CA LEU A 144 28.76 -22.80 23.38
C LEU A 144 29.63 -21.82 22.58
N ILE A 145 29.67 -20.54 22.98
CA ILE A 145 30.39 -19.49 22.24
C ILE A 145 31.88 -19.47 22.60
N ASP A 146 32.24 -19.53 23.89
CA ASP A 146 33.63 -19.42 24.35
C ASP A 146 34.50 -20.62 23.88
N ASN A 147 33.90 -21.80 23.69
CA ASN A 147 34.59 -22.97 23.16
C ASN A 147 34.51 -23.06 21.61
N GLY A 148 33.89 -22.09 20.94
CA GLY A 148 33.79 -22.06 19.47
C GLY A 148 32.85 -23.12 18.87
N TYR A 149 31.94 -23.69 19.67
CA TYR A 149 30.99 -24.72 19.22
C TYR A 149 29.86 -24.12 18.38
N ALA A 150 29.38 -22.92 18.70
CA ALA A 150 28.30 -22.27 17.97
C ALA A 150 28.72 -20.90 17.45
N ASP A 151 28.23 -20.54 16.24
CA ASP A 151 28.35 -19.18 15.72
C ASP A 151 27.55 -18.21 16.59
N ILE A 152 28.20 -17.13 17.02
CA ILE A 152 27.57 -16.06 17.78
C ILE A 152 26.38 -15.44 17.04
N ASN A 153 26.42 -15.41 15.70
CA ASN A 153 25.38 -14.83 14.87
C ASN A 153 24.37 -15.87 14.34
N ASN A 154 24.33 -17.06 14.96
CA ASN A 154 23.37 -18.11 14.59
C ASN A 154 21.95 -17.55 14.49
N THR A 155 21.21 -18.01 13.49
CA THR A 155 19.87 -17.54 13.20
C THR A 155 18.83 -18.59 13.52
N ARG A 156 17.67 -18.13 14.02
CA ARG A 156 16.49 -18.98 14.12
C ARG A 156 16.03 -19.42 12.72
N ASN A 157 16.27 -20.69 12.38
CA ASN A 157 15.97 -21.29 11.08
C ASN A 157 14.55 -21.87 10.97
N ASN A 158 13.53 -21.09 11.36
CA ASN A 158 12.15 -21.43 11.02
C ASN A 158 11.60 -20.41 10.03
N ASP A 159 10.89 -20.92 9.02
CA ASP A 159 10.45 -20.20 7.84
C ASP A 159 9.90 -18.81 8.14
N ASN A 160 10.53 -17.84 7.50
CA ASN A 160 10.20 -16.42 7.38
C ASN A 160 10.96 -15.44 8.28
N TYR A 161 11.30 -15.71 9.54
CA TYR A 161 11.77 -14.61 10.42
C TYR A 161 13.29 -14.40 10.52
N LYS A 162 14.12 -15.46 10.36
CA LYS A 162 15.60 -15.42 10.42
C LYS A 162 16.16 -14.33 11.35
N LEU A 163 15.92 -14.50 12.65
CA LEU A 163 16.42 -13.58 13.69
C LEU A 163 17.74 -14.11 14.25
N ASN A 164 18.76 -13.27 14.39
CA ASN A 164 20.03 -13.66 14.98
C ASN A 164 19.94 -13.78 16.52
N SER A 165 20.95 -14.40 17.13
CA SER A 165 21.11 -14.57 18.57
C SER A 165 20.88 -13.28 19.37
N LEU A 166 21.45 -12.16 18.92
CA LEU A 166 21.33 -10.87 19.60
C LEU A 166 19.88 -10.35 19.61
N ILE A 167 19.19 -10.36 18.48
CA ILE A 167 17.78 -9.97 18.42
C ILE A 167 16.93 -10.88 19.30
N MET A 168 17.20 -12.20 19.33
CA MET A 168 16.48 -13.12 20.21
C MET A 168 16.68 -12.78 21.69
N ALA A 169 17.92 -12.50 22.11
CA ALA A 169 18.22 -12.08 23.48
C ALA A 169 17.48 -10.78 23.85
N VAL A 170 17.43 -9.81 22.93
CA VAL A 170 16.71 -8.54 23.12
C VAL A 170 15.20 -8.74 23.20
N ILE A 171 14.60 -9.55 22.33
CA ILE A 171 13.14 -9.81 22.33
C ILE A 171 12.68 -10.38 23.67
N HIS A 172 13.51 -11.22 24.29
CA HIS A 172 13.24 -11.83 25.60
C HIS A 172 13.71 -10.99 26.80
N GLY A 173 14.40 -9.87 26.57
CA GLY A 173 14.81 -8.94 27.63
C GLY A 173 15.98 -9.43 28.48
N HIS A 174 16.78 -10.38 27.99
CA HIS A 174 17.90 -10.95 28.74
C HIS A 174 19.14 -10.06 28.68
N THR A 175 19.16 -8.99 29.48
CA THR A 175 20.23 -7.96 29.49
C THR A 175 21.63 -8.56 29.63
N HIS A 176 21.80 -9.58 30.48
CA HIS A 176 23.09 -10.23 30.73
C HIS A 176 23.57 -11.04 29.51
N ILE A 177 22.67 -11.66 28.74
CA ILE A 177 23.02 -12.34 27.48
C ILE A 177 23.35 -11.30 26.40
N VAL A 178 22.60 -10.20 26.32
CA VAL A 178 22.90 -9.11 25.39
C VAL A 178 24.30 -8.55 25.62
N ALA A 179 24.65 -8.25 26.88
CA ALA A 179 25.97 -7.76 27.24
C ALA A 179 27.08 -8.74 26.78
N PHE A 180 26.92 -10.03 27.09
CA PHE A 180 27.88 -11.06 26.67
C PHE A 180 28.01 -11.18 25.15
N LEU A 181 26.90 -11.20 24.41
CA LEU A 181 26.93 -11.30 22.95
C LEU A 181 27.61 -10.07 22.32
N LEU A 182 27.40 -8.87 22.86
CA LEU A 182 28.06 -7.66 22.38
C LEU A 182 29.56 -7.66 22.71
N GLU A 183 29.96 -8.09 23.90
CA GLU A 183 31.37 -8.26 24.30
C GLU A 183 32.11 -9.21 23.34
N LYS A 184 31.44 -10.27 22.89
CA LYS A 184 31.97 -11.26 21.94
C LYS A 184 31.89 -10.83 20.47
N GLY A 185 31.47 -9.59 20.18
CA GLY A 185 31.47 -9.03 18.83
C GLY A 185 30.29 -9.46 17.96
N SER A 186 29.12 -9.76 18.56
CA SER A 186 27.90 -10.03 17.79
C SER A 186 27.50 -8.84 16.92
N GLN A 187 26.90 -9.10 15.75
CA GLN A 187 26.48 -8.08 14.81
C GLN A 187 25.32 -7.24 15.37
N CYS A 188 25.62 -6.05 15.89
CA CYS A 188 24.67 -5.14 16.53
C CYS A 188 23.58 -4.59 15.58
N ASP A 189 23.96 -4.31 14.33
CA ASP A 189 23.08 -3.69 13.31
C ASP A 189 22.49 -4.71 12.31
N TYR A 190 22.42 -5.99 12.70
CA TYR A 190 21.71 -6.98 11.90
C TYR A 190 20.24 -6.57 11.73
N MET A 191 19.78 -6.55 10.47
CA MET A 191 18.39 -6.23 10.13
C MET A 191 17.59 -7.51 9.89
N ALA A 192 16.52 -7.70 10.66
CA ALA A 192 15.62 -8.83 10.49
C ALA A 192 14.98 -8.83 9.08
N PRO A 193 15.09 -9.89 8.25
CA PRO A 193 14.69 -9.86 6.84
C PRO A 193 13.23 -9.49 6.56
N THR A 194 12.32 -9.80 7.49
CA THR A 194 10.89 -9.53 7.33
C THR A 194 10.48 -8.11 7.63
N SER A 195 11.19 -7.42 8.53
CA SER A 195 10.76 -6.13 9.07
C SER A 195 11.81 -5.03 8.97
N ASN A 196 13.07 -5.37 8.69
CA ASN A 196 14.25 -4.51 8.82
C ASN A 196 14.40 -3.89 10.23
N ASN A 197 13.79 -4.49 11.25
CA ASN A 197 14.04 -4.08 12.63
C ASN A 197 15.42 -4.60 13.07
N THR A 198 16.19 -3.74 13.76
CA THR A 198 17.44 -4.10 14.41
C THR A 198 17.22 -4.47 15.88
N ALA A 199 18.25 -4.96 16.56
CA ALA A 199 18.24 -5.17 18.01
C ALA A 199 17.81 -3.89 18.75
N LEU A 200 18.32 -2.72 18.34
CA LEU A 200 17.97 -1.43 18.92
C LEU A 200 16.50 -1.07 18.69
N SER A 201 15.95 -1.36 17.51
CA SER A 201 14.51 -1.18 17.22
C SER A 201 13.62 -2.00 18.17
N TYR A 202 13.97 -3.26 18.43
CA TYR A 202 13.21 -4.12 19.33
C TYR A 202 13.31 -3.67 20.79
N ALA A 203 14.51 -3.30 21.25
CA ALA A 203 14.73 -2.80 22.61
C ALA A 203 13.93 -1.51 22.87
N ALA A 204 13.97 -0.58 21.92
CA ALA A 204 13.22 0.68 21.97
C ALA A 204 11.70 0.46 21.99
N MET A 205 11.19 -0.44 21.15
CA MET A 205 9.77 -0.80 21.12
C MET A 205 9.31 -1.44 22.45
N LYS A 206 10.13 -2.33 23.02
CA LYS A 206 9.78 -3.09 24.24
C LYS A 206 9.93 -2.28 25.52
N GLY A 207 10.74 -1.23 25.54
CA GLY A 207 10.99 -0.43 26.74
C GLY A 207 12.19 -0.91 27.57
N TYR A 208 13.17 -1.58 26.95
CA TYR A 208 14.35 -2.09 27.64
C TYR A 208 15.48 -1.06 27.63
N LEU A 209 15.39 -0.04 28.48
CA LEU A 209 16.36 1.08 28.53
C LEU A 209 17.81 0.61 28.70
N GLU A 210 18.06 -0.36 29.58
CA GLU A 210 19.43 -0.85 29.82
C GLU A 210 20.01 -1.56 28.59
N ILE A 211 19.18 -2.33 27.88
CA ILE A 211 19.56 -2.96 26.61
C ILE A 211 19.82 -1.90 25.54
N VAL A 212 19.02 -0.82 25.48
CA VAL A 212 19.26 0.31 24.58
C VAL A 212 20.62 0.94 24.86
N ARG A 213 20.97 1.19 26.13
CA ARG A 213 22.28 1.73 26.51
C ARG A 213 23.43 0.84 26.07
N LEU A 214 23.32 -0.48 26.31
CA LEU A 214 24.33 -1.45 25.86
C LEU A 214 24.50 -1.44 24.35
N LEU A 215 23.41 -1.43 23.60
CA LEU A 215 23.45 -1.43 22.13
C LEU A 215 24.06 -0.13 21.58
N CYS A 216 23.69 1.03 22.13
CA CYS A 216 24.28 2.31 21.74
C CYS A 216 25.77 2.38 22.10
N ALA A 217 26.18 1.89 23.27
CA ALA A 217 27.58 1.80 23.67
C ALA A 217 28.39 0.87 22.75
N ALA A 218 27.76 -0.17 22.19
CA ALA A 218 28.34 -1.06 21.20
C ALA A 218 28.28 -0.51 19.75
N GLY A 219 27.88 0.75 19.56
CA GLY A 219 27.89 1.44 18.27
C GLY A 219 26.69 1.14 17.36
N ALA A 220 25.57 0.65 17.90
CA ALA A 220 24.37 0.41 17.09
C ALA A 220 23.83 1.69 16.46
N CYS A 221 23.44 1.62 15.18
CA CYS A 221 22.94 2.75 14.42
C CYS A 221 21.51 3.15 14.83
N SER A 222 21.41 4.27 15.54
CA SER A 222 20.16 4.85 16.07
C SER A 222 19.23 5.46 15.02
N SER A 223 19.71 5.68 13.78
CA SER A 223 18.94 6.25 12.67
C SER A 223 18.44 5.19 11.67
N SER A 224 18.64 3.90 11.94
CA SER A 224 18.22 2.81 11.06
C SER A 224 16.70 2.77 10.90
N LYS A 225 16.20 2.82 9.66
CA LYS A 225 14.77 2.76 9.36
C LYS A 225 14.33 1.33 9.04
N ASN A 226 13.24 0.89 9.68
CA ASN A 226 12.60 -0.39 9.37
C ASN A 226 11.77 -0.29 8.06
N LYS A 227 11.10 -1.38 7.63
CA LYS A 227 10.29 -1.39 6.39
C LYS A 227 9.12 -0.40 6.40
N ASN A 228 8.68 0.05 7.56
CA ASN A 228 7.65 1.08 7.71
C ASN A 228 8.25 2.49 7.82
N GLY A 229 9.54 2.66 7.54
CA GLY A 229 10.25 3.92 7.66
C GLY A 229 10.51 4.39 9.10
N GLN A 230 10.31 3.53 10.11
CA GLN A 230 10.40 3.92 11.52
C GLN A 230 11.81 3.70 12.08
N THR A 231 12.35 4.70 12.76
CA THR A 231 13.59 4.61 13.55
C THR A 231 13.33 4.03 14.95
N PRO A 232 14.37 3.58 15.68
CA PRO A 232 14.25 3.24 17.09
C PRO A 232 13.59 4.34 17.94
N LEU A 233 13.92 5.61 17.70
CA LEU A 233 13.31 6.76 18.39
C LEU A 233 11.80 6.82 18.13
N MET A 234 11.38 6.69 16.86
CA MET A 234 9.96 6.65 16.49
C MET A 234 9.22 5.47 17.14
N LEU A 235 9.87 4.31 17.24
CA LEU A 235 9.30 3.12 17.87
C LEU A 235 9.15 3.29 19.39
N ALA A 236 10.13 3.88 20.08
CA ALA A 236 10.03 4.22 21.49
C ALA A 236 8.86 5.18 21.77
N ALA A 237 8.77 6.26 20.98
CA ALA A 237 7.70 7.25 21.11
C ALA A 237 6.31 6.65 20.86
N LYS A 238 6.16 5.83 19.82
CA LYS A 238 4.89 5.14 19.48
C LYS A 238 4.41 4.20 20.59
N ASN A 239 5.35 3.63 21.35
CA ASN A 239 5.07 2.71 22.47
C ASN A 239 5.15 3.39 23.84
N GLU A 240 5.17 4.73 23.88
CA GLU A 240 5.16 5.53 25.11
C GLU A 240 6.36 5.24 26.05
N ARG A 241 7.52 4.89 25.48
CA ARG A 241 8.79 4.64 26.19
C ARG A 241 9.60 5.93 26.31
N MET A 242 9.13 6.86 27.16
CA MET A 242 9.66 8.23 27.23
C MET A 242 11.10 8.31 27.77
N ASP A 243 11.47 7.40 28.65
CA ASP A 243 12.84 7.22 29.15
C ASP A 243 13.83 6.90 28.03
N ILE A 244 13.42 6.07 27.07
CA ILE A 244 14.21 5.74 25.88
C ILE A 244 14.21 6.91 24.87
N VAL A 245 13.10 7.62 24.74
CA VAL A 245 13.01 8.82 23.89
C VAL A 245 14.03 9.87 24.36
N ASP A 246 14.07 10.15 25.66
CA ASP A 246 15.01 11.10 26.25
C ASP A 246 16.46 10.67 25.97
N TYR A 247 16.80 9.40 26.24
CA TYR A 247 18.14 8.87 25.98
C TYR A 247 18.54 8.93 24.50
N LEU A 248 17.69 8.48 23.57
CA LEU A 248 18.02 8.48 22.14
C LEU A 248 18.12 9.89 21.54
N LEU A 249 17.37 10.87 22.08
CA LEU A 249 17.50 12.28 21.69
C LEU A 249 18.78 12.93 22.19
N GLU A 250 19.40 12.42 23.26
CA GLU A 250 20.73 12.87 23.69
C GLU A 250 21.82 12.35 22.76
N GLN A 251 21.62 11.18 22.14
CA GLN A 251 22.59 10.56 21.24
C GLN A 251 22.51 11.05 19.78
N ASN A 252 21.33 11.53 19.36
CA ASN A 252 21.06 11.94 17.98
C ASN A 252 21.04 13.46 17.79
N ASP A 253 21.09 13.91 16.53
CA ASP A 253 20.77 15.30 16.22
C ASP A 253 19.35 15.63 16.72
N SER A 254 19.28 16.69 17.53
CA SER A 254 18.08 17.03 18.27
C SER A 254 16.98 17.56 17.35
N GLU A 255 17.33 18.25 16.26
CA GLU A 255 16.34 18.79 15.33
C GLU A 255 15.67 17.69 14.49
N THR A 256 16.47 16.76 13.92
CA THR A 256 15.94 15.60 13.21
C THR A 256 15.13 14.69 14.12
N GLY A 257 15.61 14.41 15.34
CA GLY A 257 14.87 13.63 16.32
C GLY A 257 13.52 14.25 16.71
N ILE A 258 13.45 15.58 16.87
CA ILE A 258 12.18 16.26 17.14
C ILE A 258 11.20 16.12 15.96
N LYS A 259 11.67 16.25 14.70
CA LYS A 259 10.82 16.05 13.51
C LYS A 259 10.26 14.62 13.46
N GLU A 260 11.05 13.62 13.82
CA GLU A 260 10.59 12.23 13.92
C GLU A 260 9.50 12.05 14.98
N LEU A 261 9.65 12.67 16.15
CA LEU A 261 8.64 12.64 17.22
C LEU A 261 7.35 13.36 16.81
N GLU A 262 7.47 14.52 16.15
CA GLU A 262 6.34 15.26 15.59
C GLU A 262 5.58 14.40 14.58
N LEU A 263 6.28 13.70 13.68
CA LEU A 263 5.66 12.76 12.75
C LEU A 263 4.94 11.63 13.46
N VAL A 264 5.51 11.05 14.51
CA VAL A 264 4.87 9.98 15.30
C VAL A 264 3.61 10.50 15.98
N ALA A 265 3.67 11.67 16.64
CA ALA A 265 2.52 12.29 17.29
C ALA A 265 1.37 12.51 16.29
N CYS A 266 1.70 12.94 15.07
CA CYS A 266 0.71 13.26 14.05
C CYS A 266 0.26 12.04 13.23
N SER A 267 1.00 10.93 13.25
CA SER A 267 0.67 9.70 12.49
C SER A 267 -0.66 9.08 12.91
N PHE A 268 -1.12 9.36 14.13
CA PHE A 268 -2.39 8.87 14.67
C PHE A 268 -3.62 9.43 13.94
N ILE A 269 -3.51 10.58 13.25
CA ILE A 269 -4.60 11.13 12.43
C ILE A 269 -5.10 10.10 11.41
N VAL A 270 -4.20 9.36 10.76
CA VAL A 270 -4.57 8.38 9.73
C VAL A 270 -5.42 7.24 10.32
N ILE A 271 -5.22 6.92 11.60
CA ILE A 271 -6.00 5.91 12.33
C ILE A 271 -7.37 6.49 12.70
N VAL A 272 -7.40 7.73 13.20
CA VAL A 272 -8.64 8.45 13.52
C VAL A 272 -9.55 8.57 12.29
N THR A 273 -8.98 8.81 11.11
CA THR A 273 -9.76 8.91 9.86
C THR A 273 -10.40 7.60 9.40
N ASN A 274 -9.81 6.45 9.75
CA ASN A 274 -10.27 5.14 9.25
C ASN A 274 -11.24 4.44 10.22
N ASN A 275 -11.35 4.93 11.46
CA ASN A 275 -12.10 4.28 12.53
C ASN A 275 -13.22 5.19 13.02
N ASN A 276 -14.47 4.76 12.88
CA ASN A 276 -15.64 5.49 13.40
C ASN A 276 -15.85 5.32 14.92
N ASN A 277 -14.92 4.66 15.60
CA ASN A 277 -15.03 4.40 17.04
C ASN A 277 -14.45 5.58 17.84
N ASN A 278 -15.33 6.40 18.41
CA ASN A 278 -14.97 7.59 19.19
C ASN A 278 -13.98 7.29 20.34
N ILE A 279 -14.08 6.12 20.98
CA ILE A 279 -13.18 5.75 22.10
C ILE A 279 -11.75 5.57 21.59
N ILE A 280 -11.59 4.85 20.47
CA ILE A 280 -10.28 4.62 19.84
C ILE A 280 -9.67 5.96 19.39
N GLN A 281 -10.49 6.84 18.80
CA GLN A 281 -10.04 8.17 18.41
C GLN A 281 -9.55 8.99 19.61
N GLN A 282 -10.29 9.00 20.71
CA GLN A 282 -9.93 9.74 21.92
C GLN A 282 -8.62 9.26 22.52
N VAL A 283 -8.39 7.94 22.59
CA VAL A 283 -7.11 7.38 23.06
C VAL A 283 -5.94 7.85 22.18
N HIS A 284 -6.13 7.87 20.86
CA HIS A 284 -5.11 8.32 19.93
C HIS A 284 -4.81 9.83 20.03
N PHE A 285 -5.85 10.67 20.22
CA PHE A 285 -5.63 12.09 20.52
C PHE A 285 -4.91 12.29 21.84
N GLN A 286 -5.22 11.53 22.89
CA GLN A 286 -4.48 11.60 24.15
C GLN A 286 -3.00 11.23 24.00
N LYS A 287 -2.69 10.19 23.20
CA LYS A 287 -1.29 9.84 22.88
C LYS A 287 -0.57 10.97 22.13
N MET A 288 -1.24 11.57 21.14
CA MET A 288 -0.73 12.74 20.43
C MET A 288 -0.46 13.90 21.41
N ILE A 289 -1.43 14.26 22.25
CA ILE A 289 -1.32 15.35 23.22
C ILE A 289 -0.12 15.14 24.15
N ARG A 290 0.02 13.94 24.76
CA ARG A 290 1.15 13.62 25.64
C ARG A 290 2.50 13.76 24.93
N LEU A 291 2.61 13.24 23.71
CA LEU A 291 3.86 13.32 22.95
C LEU A 291 4.15 14.77 22.50
N MET A 292 3.13 15.55 22.14
CA MET A 292 3.28 16.97 21.81
C MET A 292 3.77 17.79 23.02
N TYR A 293 3.20 17.58 24.21
CA TYR A 293 3.71 18.21 25.44
C TYR A 293 5.18 17.93 25.66
N LYS A 294 5.59 16.67 25.51
CA LYS A 294 6.99 16.26 25.63
C LYS A 294 7.87 16.94 24.58
N ILE A 295 7.42 17.04 23.32
CA ILE A 295 8.14 17.74 22.25
C ILE A 295 8.33 19.23 22.59
N PHE A 296 7.30 19.91 23.10
CA PHE A 296 7.42 21.32 23.49
C PHE A 296 8.40 21.50 24.66
N GLU A 297 8.35 20.63 25.66
CA GLU A 297 9.31 20.62 26.77
C GLU A 297 10.75 20.45 26.26
N ILE A 298 10.98 19.48 25.36
CA ILE A 298 12.29 19.24 24.75
C ILE A 298 12.77 20.47 23.97
N ARG A 299 11.90 21.09 23.16
CA ARG A 299 12.23 22.31 22.41
C ARG A 299 12.62 23.46 23.33
N GLN A 300 11.90 23.62 24.44
CA GLN A 300 12.18 24.65 25.44
C GLN A 300 13.52 24.40 26.13
N ILE A 301 13.79 23.17 26.58
CA ILE A 301 15.04 22.80 27.26
C ILE A 301 16.25 22.95 26.32
N LYS A 302 16.12 22.50 25.07
CA LYS A 302 17.21 22.54 24.08
C LYS A 302 17.30 23.87 23.32
N ASN A 303 16.40 24.83 23.58
CA ASN A 303 16.31 26.12 22.90
C ASN A 303 16.24 26.01 21.35
N ILE A 304 15.40 25.09 20.85
CA ILE A 304 15.25 24.83 19.40
C ILE A 304 13.97 25.48 18.88
N SER A 305 14.14 26.52 18.05
CA SER A 305 13.02 27.21 17.40
C SER A 305 12.28 26.32 16.40
N LYS A 306 10.96 26.44 16.34
CA LYS A 306 10.11 25.73 15.38
C LYS A 306 9.90 26.58 14.13
N THR A 307 10.28 26.08 12.96
CA THR A 307 9.92 26.71 11.68
C THR A 307 8.48 26.37 11.32
N VAL A 308 7.63 27.36 11.07
CA VAL A 308 6.20 27.17 10.82
C VAL A 308 5.86 27.47 9.36
N ALA A 309 4.99 26.65 8.78
CA ALA A 309 4.46 26.88 7.44
C ALA A 309 3.51 28.10 7.40
N PRO A 310 3.36 28.78 6.25
CA PRO A 310 2.43 29.90 6.12
C PRO A 310 0.97 29.46 6.34
N ALA A 311 0.15 30.37 6.87
CA ALA A 311 -1.28 30.16 7.04
C ALA A 311 -1.98 30.11 5.68
N ILE A 312 -2.69 29.01 5.39
CA ILE A 312 -3.42 28.85 4.14
C ILE A 312 -4.93 28.70 4.37
N ALA A 313 -5.72 29.16 3.40
CA ALA A 313 -7.18 29.12 3.46
C ALA A 313 -7.76 27.70 3.64
N ALA A 314 -7.09 26.69 3.08
CA ALA A 314 -7.45 25.28 3.23
C ALA A 314 -7.63 24.86 4.70
N TYR A 315 -6.70 25.31 5.55
CA TYR A 315 -6.68 25.04 6.99
C TYR A 315 -7.31 26.16 7.81
N ALA A 316 -8.23 26.94 7.24
CA ALA A 316 -8.86 28.10 7.90
C ALA A 316 -7.85 29.11 8.46
N PHE A 317 -6.70 29.26 7.80
CA PHE A 317 -5.60 30.13 8.21
C PHE A 317 -5.01 29.81 9.59
N TYR A 318 -5.23 28.60 10.10
CA TYR A 318 -4.53 28.14 11.30
C TYR A 318 -3.02 28.00 11.03
N GLN A 319 -2.22 28.34 12.03
CA GLN A 319 -0.78 28.13 12.08
C GLN A 319 -0.45 27.07 13.14
N GLU A 320 0.67 26.39 12.96
CA GLU A 320 1.14 25.43 13.96
C GLU A 320 1.41 26.10 15.30
N CYS A 321 1.04 25.44 16.40
CA CYS A 321 1.38 25.85 17.74
C CYS A 321 2.90 25.83 17.92
N GLN A 322 3.44 26.93 18.42
CA GLN A 322 4.86 27.12 18.72
C GLN A 322 5.17 26.97 20.21
N THR A 323 4.19 27.27 21.06
CA THR A 323 4.32 27.22 22.51
C THR A 323 3.34 26.24 23.15
N ILE A 324 3.65 25.83 24.38
CA ILE A 324 2.76 25.01 25.20
C ILE A 324 1.43 25.74 25.43
N GLU A 325 1.47 27.05 25.69
CA GLU A 325 0.27 27.86 25.95
C GLU A 325 -0.69 27.91 24.76
N GLU A 326 -0.17 27.97 23.54
CA GLU A 326 -0.97 27.87 22.32
C GLU A 326 -1.59 26.48 22.18
N PHE A 327 -0.84 25.43 22.50
CA PHE A 327 -1.32 24.05 22.42
C PHE A 327 -2.41 23.74 23.46
N ASN A 328 -2.28 24.28 24.68
CA ASN A 328 -3.29 24.13 25.75
C ASN A 328 -4.67 24.66 25.33
N LYS A 329 -4.71 25.70 24.49
CA LYS A 329 -5.98 26.27 24.00
C LYS A 329 -6.73 25.31 23.05
N ILE A 330 -6.01 24.39 22.41
CA ILE A 330 -6.57 23.52 21.37
C ILE A 330 -6.72 22.05 21.79
N GLU A 331 -6.14 21.64 22.93
CA GLU A 331 -6.08 20.23 23.34
C GLU A 331 -7.45 19.56 23.55
N HIS A 332 -8.51 20.37 23.76
CA HIS A 332 -9.88 19.90 23.93
C HIS A 332 -10.70 19.93 22.62
N ASP A 333 -10.14 20.46 21.53
CA ASP A 333 -10.80 20.57 20.23
C ASP A 333 -10.18 19.56 19.24
N ASN A 334 -10.88 18.44 19.05
CA ASN A 334 -10.46 17.38 18.13
C ASN A 334 -10.30 17.85 16.68
N GLU A 335 -11.10 18.82 16.23
CA GLU A 335 -10.98 19.34 14.86
C GLU A 335 -9.73 20.20 14.72
N ARG A 336 -9.44 21.02 15.74
CA ARG A 336 -8.24 21.84 15.75
C ARG A 336 -6.97 21.01 15.91
N LEU A 337 -6.99 19.96 16.73
CA LEU A 337 -5.90 18.97 16.84
C LEU A 337 -5.68 18.23 15.52
N TYR A 338 -6.77 17.87 14.83
CA TYR A 338 -6.67 17.27 13.50
C TYR A 338 -5.98 18.20 12.51
N ILE A 339 -6.36 19.48 12.47
CA ILE A 339 -5.70 20.46 11.59
C ILE A 339 -4.24 20.68 12.01
N GLU A 340 -3.95 20.73 13.31
CA GLU A 340 -2.59 20.88 13.83
C GLU A 340 -1.66 19.79 13.31
N ALA A 341 -2.09 18.54 13.40
CA ALA A 341 -1.27 17.44 12.96
C ALA A 341 -1.22 17.28 11.42
N LEU A 342 -2.16 17.85 10.65
CA LEU A 342 -1.98 18.01 9.20
C LEU A 342 -0.89 19.04 8.89
N LEU A 343 -0.92 20.21 9.53
CA LEU A 343 0.07 21.27 9.30
C LEU A 343 1.49 20.77 9.57
N ILE A 344 1.68 20.07 10.70
CA ILE A 344 2.96 19.46 11.07
C ILE A 344 3.40 18.42 10.03
N ARG A 345 2.49 17.52 9.62
CA ARG A 345 2.80 16.48 8.64
C ARG A 345 3.14 17.06 7.27
N GLU A 346 2.42 18.08 6.83
CA GLU A 346 2.70 18.75 5.57
C GLU A 346 4.08 19.38 5.59
N ARG A 347 4.43 20.12 6.65
CA ARG A 347 5.76 20.72 6.79
C ARG A 347 6.89 19.69 6.64
N ILE A 348 6.72 18.51 7.23
CA ILE A 348 7.78 17.49 7.27
C ILE A 348 7.79 16.65 5.98
N LEU A 349 6.63 16.11 5.58
CA LEU A 349 6.52 15.11 4.51
C LEU A 349 6.55 15.69 3.09
N VAL A 350 6.21 16.98 2.90
CA VAL A 350 6.26 17.61 1.57
C VAL A 350 7.69 17.57 1.01
N SER A 351 8.70 17.67 1.86
CA SER A 351 10.11 17.52 1.46
C SER A 351 10.47 16.09 1.05
N GLU A 352 9.77 15.09 1.59
CA GLU A 352 10.08 13.66 1.43
C GLU A 352 9.27 12.99 0.30
N LYS A 353 8.32 13.70 -0.33
CA LYS A 353 7.39 13.18 -1.36
C LYS A 353 6.62 11.94 -0.90
N ASP A 354 6.20 11.92 0.36
CA ASP A 354 5.43 10.81 0.93
C ASP A 354 3.91 10.95 0.64
N ASP A 355 3.31 9.87 0.13
CA ASP A 355 1.88 9.78 -0.21
C ASP A 355 0.97 9.63 1.02
N THR A 356 1.53 9.38 2.21
CA THR A 356 0.75 9.19 3.43
C THR A 356 -0.03 10.43 3.88
N LEU A 357 0.29 11.62 3.33
CA LEU A 357 -0.45 12.86 3.57
C LEU A 357 -1.75 12.95 2.74
N PHE A 358 -1.86 12.22 1.62
CA PHE A 358 -2.99 12.35 0.71
C PHE A 358 -4.30 11.92 1.37
N LYS A 359 -4.34 10.73 1.97
CA LYS A 359 -5.58 10.16 2.55
C LYS A 359 -6.21 11.04 3.64
N PRO A 360 -5.47 11.60 4.61
CA PRO A 360 -6.01 12.56 5.58
C PRO A 360 -6.63 13.82 4.95
N LEU A 361 -6.04 14.35 3.88
CA LEU A 361 -6.59 15.52 3.17
C LEU A 361 -7.94 15.21 2.54
N LEU A 362 -8.15 13.98 2.07
CA LEU A 362 -9.42 13.55 1.47
C LEU A 362 -10.56 13.62 2.47
N VAL A 363 -10.32 13.10 3.67
CA VAL A 363 -11.33 13.04 4.72
C VAL A 363 -11.72 14.44 5.20
N VAL A 364 -10.78 15.39 5.19
CA VAL A 364 -11.12 16.81 5.43
C VAL A 364 -11.99 17.34 4.30
N GLY A 365 -11.62 17.08 3.05
CA GLY A 365 -12.41 17.49 1.89
C GLY A 365 -13.86 17.02 2.00
N ASP A 366 -14.07 15.73 2.27
CA ASP A 366 -15.39 15.13 2.41
C ASP A 366 -16.21 15.78 3.54
N LYS A 367 -15.60 15.96 4.73
CA LYS A 367 -16.25 16.63 5.87
C LYS A 367 -16.60 18.09 5.58
N LEU A 368 -15.74 18.81 4.85
CA LEU A 368 -16.03 20.20 4.46
C LEU A 368 -17.23 20.27 3.53
N VAL A 369 -17.36 19.32 2.60
CA VAL A 369 -18.53 19.24 1.71
C VAL A 369 -19.81 18.90 2.47
N GLU A 370 -19.76 17.93 3.39
CA GLU A 370 -20.91 17.59 4.25
C GLU A 370 -21.40 18.79 5.07
N ARG A 371 -20.48 19.67 5.51
CA ARG A 371 -20.80 20.90 6.25
C ARG A 371 -21.17 22.09 5.36
N GLY A 372 -21.16 21.93 4.04
CA GLY A 372 -21.43 23.01 3.09
C GLY A 372 -20.32 24.08 2.99
N GLN A 373 -19.11 23.80 3.50
CA GLN A 373 -17.95 24.69 3.41
C GLN A 373 -17.23 24.54 2.06
N PHE A 374 -17.95 24.79 0.95
CA PHE A 374 -17.48 24.51 -0.41
C PHE A 374 -16.24 25.30 -0.82
N GLU A 375 -16.18 26.61 -0.53
CA GLU A 375 -15.02 27.47 -0.87
C GLU A 375 -13.74 27.00 -0.18
N ARG A 376 -13.85 26.57 1.09
CA ARG A 376 -12.71 26.03 1.84
C ARG A 376 -12.25 24.69 1.26
N CYS A 377 -13.19 23.85 0.84
CA CYS A 377 -12.88 22.59 0.16
C CYS A 377 -12.17 22.83 -1.19
N LEU A 378 -12.59 23.84 -1.96
CA LEU A 378 -11.88 24.26 -3.17
C LEU A 378 -10.44 24.67 -2.88
N HIS A 379 -10.20 25.50 -1.86
CA HIS A 379 -8.84 25.87 -1.45
C HIS A 379 -8.01 24.65 -1.03
N LEU A 380 -8.61 23.72 -0.29
CA LEU A 380 -7.94 22.49 0.13
C LEU A 380 -7.50 21.64 -1.07
N TRP A 381 -8.35 21.49 -2.07
CA TRP A 381 -8.03 20.66 -3.23
C TRP A 381 -7.09 21.34 -4.21
N GLU A 382 -7.17 22.66 -4.37
CA GLU A 382 -6.15 23.43 -5.10
C GLU A 382 -4.77 23.27 -4.44
N HIS A 383 -4.72 23.38 -3.11
CA HIS A 383 -3.49 23.18 -2.35
C HIS A 383 -2.97 21.75 -2.47
N THR A 384 -3.86 20.76 -2.31
CA THR A 384 -3.52 19.34 -2.50
C THR A 384 -3.00 19.10 -3.93
N PHE A 385 -3.63 19.68 -4.93
CA PHE A 385 -3.18 19.56 -6.32
C PHE A 385 -1.79 20.16 -6.52
N TYR A 386 -1.50 21.33 -5.93
CA TYR A 386 -0.17 21.94 -5.95
C TYR A 386 0.90 21.06 -5.30
N LEU A 387 0.62 20.47 -4.14
CA LEU A 387 1.54 19.55 -3.47
C LEU A 387 1.82 18.28 -4.29
N TYR A 388 0.79 17.79 -5.01
CA TYR A 388 0.81 16.50 -5.69
C TYR A 388 0.90 16.60 -7.22
N GLN A 389 1.37 17.72 -7.80
CA GLN A 389 1.48 17.90 -9.28
C GLN A 389 2.27 16.79 -10.00
N ASN A 390 3.04 15.97 -9.27
CA ASN A 390 3.81 14.82 -9.78
C ASN A 390 3.18 13.43 -9.52
N MET A 391 2.08 13.35 -8.78
CA MET A 391 1.39 12.09 -8.45
C MET A 391 0.11 11.94 -9.29
N ASN A 392 -0.29 10.71 -9.62
CA ASN A 392 -1.37 10.37 -10.57
C ASN A 392 -2.61 11.29 -10.47
N LEU A 393 -2.68 12.30 -11.37
CA LEU A 393 -3.75 13.31 -11.44
C LEU A 393 -5.16 12.70 -11.54
N GLU A 394 -5.29 11.47 -12.04
CA GLU A 394 -6.56 10.79 -12.32
C GLU A 394 -7.45 10.65 -11.07
N THR A 395 -6.86 10.41 -9.89
CA THR A 395 -7.63 10.30 -8.64
C THR A 395 -8.03 11.66 -8.06
N GLY A 396 -7.46 12.77 -8.53
CA GLY A 396 -7.88 14.12 -8.13
C GLY A 396 -9.08 14.63 -8.93
N LEU A 397 -9.13 14.32 -10.23
CA LEU A 397 -10.11 14.89 -11.17
C LEU A 397 -11.56 14.56 -10.83
N HIS A 398 -11.84 13.29 -10.52
CA HIS A 398 -13.20 12.86 -10.18
C HIS A 398 -13.73 13.58 -8.94
N ARG A 399 -12.85 13.99 -8.00
CA ARG A 399 -13.25 14.71 -6.80
C ARG A 399 -13.70 16.11 -7.12
N PHE A 400 -12.94 16.85 -7.93
CA PHE A 400 -13.36 18.17 -8.44
C PHE A 400 -14.73 18.09 -9.13
N VAL A 401 -14.94 17.07 -9.98
CA VAL A 401 -16.23 16.82 -10.61
C VAL A 401 -17.33 16.65 -9.55
N TRP A 402 -17.09 15.81 -8.54
CA TRP A 402 -18.04 15.57 -7.45
C TRP A 402 -18.38 16.83 -6.65
N LEU A 403 -17.39 17.63 -6.23
CA LEU A 403 -17.62 18.87 -5.49
C LEU A 403 -18.41 19.89 -6.30
N PHE A 404 -18.04 20.11 -7.56
CA PHE A 404 -18.79 21.04 -8.41
C PHE A 404 -20.23 20.56 -8.61
N CYS A 405 -20.44 19.26 -8.79
CA CYS A 405 -21.79 18.71 -8.86
C CYS A 405 -22.56 18.94 -7.56
N ARG A 406 -21.94 18.77 -6.40
CA ARG A 406 -22.58 19.05 -5.10
C ARG A 406 -22.89 20.54 -4.91
N MET A 407 -21.98 21.42 -5.32
CA MET A 407 -22.21 22.87 -5.31
C MET A 407 -23.40 23.23 -6.20
N LEU A 408 -23.50 22.65 -7.39
CA LEU A 408 -24.64 22.84 -8.30
C LEU A 408 -25.94 22.31 -7.69
N SER A 409 -25.95 21.13 -7.05
CA SER A 409 -27.17 20.56 -6.46
C SER A 409 -27.74 21.40 -5.32
N VAL A 410 -26.87 22.11 -4.58
CA VAL A 410 -27.26 23.01 -3.47
C VAL A 410 -27.35 24.48 -3.94
N ASN A 411 -27.30 24.74 -5.26
CA ASN A 411 -27.35 26.09 -5.86
C ASN A 411 -26.27 27.08 -5.37
N VAL A 412 -25.10 26.57 -4.98
CA VAL A 412 -23.95 27.42 -4.58
C VAL A 412 -23.30 28.04 -5.82
N HIS A 413 -22.87 29.30 -5.70
CA HIS A 413 -22.16 30.00 -6.76
C HIS A 413 -20.80 29.35 -7.04
N ILE A 414 -20.50 29.06 -8.31
CA ILE A 414 -19.19 28.56 -8.74
C ILE A 414 -18.56 29.69 -9.54
N SER A 415 -17.43 30.22 -9.08
CA SER A 415 -16.70 31.28 -9.80
C SER A 415 -16.22 30.75 -11.16
N PRO A 416 -16.63 31.36 -12.29
CA PRO A 416 -16.18 30.97 -13.62
C PRO A 416 -14.65 31.05 -13.79
N GLN A 417 -14.02 32.06 -13.18
CA GLN A 417 -12.57 32.24 -13.21
C GLN A 417 -11.86 31.07 -12.51
N ARG A 418 -12.30 30.73 -11.31
CA ARG A 418 -11.73 29.67 -10.49
C ARG A 418 -11.94 28.29 -11.12
N PHE A 419 -13.14 28.05 -11.65
CA PHE A 419 -13.46 26.83 -12.40
C PHE A 419 -12.49 26.63 -13.57
N VAL A 420 -12.29 27.66 -14.41
CA VAL A 420 -11.38 27.55 -15.56
C VAL A 420 -9.91 27.44 -15.14
N GLN A 421 -9.50 28.09 -14.05
CA GLN A 421 -8.15 27.91 -13.51
C GLN A 421 -7.91 26.45 -13.13
N ILE A 422 -8.83 25.81 -12.41
CA ILE A 422 -8.76 24.39 -12.06
C ILE A 422 -8.73 23.54 -13.33
N CYS A 423 -9.60 23.82 -14.32
CA CYS A 423 -9.60 23.09 -15.58
C CYS A 423 -8.29 23.23 -16.38
N ARG A 424 -7.63 24.39 -16.32
CA ARG A 424 -6.33 24.58 -16.99
C ARG A 424 -5.24 23.79 -16.29
N LEU A 425 -5.17 23.87 -14.97
CA LEU A 425 -4.23 23.09 -14.15
C LEU A 425 -4.37 21.58 -14.39
N THR A 426 -5.59 21.09 -14.59
CA THR A 426 -5.88 19.66 -14.74
C THR A 426 -5.75 19.11 -16.16
N PHE A 427 -6.05 19.92 -17.18
CA PHE A 427 -6.13 19.46 -18.58
C PHE A 427 -4.99 20.01 -19.47
N GLU A 428 -4.01 20.69 -18.90
CA GLU A 428 -2.77 21.12 -19.56
C GLU A 428 -1.91 19.93 -20.05
N PRO A 429 -1.07 20.14 -21.08
CA PRO A 429 -0.55 19.04 -21.89
C PRO A 429 0.60 18.30 -21.19
N SER A 430 0.29 17.18 -20.53
CA SER A 430 1.29 16.11 -20.42
C SER A 430 1.45 15.48 -21.82
N GLN A 431 2.69 15.25 -22.24
CA GLN A 431 3.04 14.70 -23.57
C GLN A 431 2.63 13.22 -23.77
N GLN A 432 1.84 12.66 -22.84
CA GLN A 432 1.40 11.28 -22.88
C GLN A 432 -0.03 11.19 -23.41
N LYS A 433 -0.34 10.13 -24.18
CA LYS A 433 -1.71 9.85 -24.61
C LYS A 433 -2.61 9.78 -23.37
N PRO A 434 -3.70 10.57 -23.32
CA PRO A 434 -4.59 10.56 -22.16
C PRO A 434 -5.24 9.19 -22.00
N LYS A 435 -5.30 8.66 -20.76
CA LYS A 435 -6.08 7.46 -20.47
C LYS A 435 -7.58 7.72 -20.62
N ASP A 436 -8.38 6.66 -20.73
CA ASP A 436 -9.83 6.78 -20.97
C ASP A 436 -10.56 7.55 -19.87
N ASP A 437 -10.17 7.35 -18.60
CA ASP A 437 -10.80 8.03 -17.47
C ASP A 437 -10.52 9.54 -17.44
N TYR A 438 -9.39 9.96 -18.01
CA TYR A 438 -9.10 11.38 -18.20
C TYR A 438 -10.10 12.04 -19.16
N ILE A 439 -10.42 11.36 -20.28
CA ILE A 439 -11.37 11.87 -21.28
C ILE A 439 -12.79 11.89 -20.72
N LYS A 440 -13.17 10.87 -19.94
CA LYS A 440 -14.47 10.83 -19.24
C LYS A 440 -14.59 11.97 -18.23
N ASN A 441 -13.58 12.19 -17.39
CA ASN A 441 -13.58 13.30 -16.43
C ASN A 441 -13.70 14.65 -17.13
N ALA A 442 -12.97 14.87 -18.22
CA ALA A 442 -13.10 16.06 -19.06
C ALA A 442 -14.53 16.29 -19.57
N LEU A 443 -15.21 15.23 -20.00
CA LEU A 443 -16.60 15.32 -20.44
C LEU A 443 -17.51 15.82 -19.30
N CYS A 444 -17.29 15.37 -18.07
CA CYS A 444 -18.02 15.86 -16.90
C CYS A 444 -17.74 17.35 -16.64
N PHE A 445 -16.50 17.81 -16.77
CA PHE A 445 -16.17 19.24 -16.65
C PHE A 445 -16.85 20.09 -17.74
N LEU A 446 -16.94 19.60 -18.98
CA LEU A 446 -17.70 20.28 -20.05
C LEU A 446 -19.20 20.38 -19.71
N ALA A 447 -19.78 19.31 -19.16
CA ALA A 447 -21.18 19.33 -18.71
C ALA A 447 -21.41 20.33 -17.56
N ILE A 448 -20.49 20.40 -16.60
CA ILE A 448 -20.52 21.39 -15.51
C ILE A 448 -20.40 22.82 -16.07
N ALA A 449 -19.51 23.04 -17.04
CA ALA A 449 -19.33 24.36 -17.67
C ALA A 449 -20.62 24.86 -18.32
N ILE A 450 -21.38 23.98 -18.98
CA ILE A 450 -22.69 24.32 -19.55
C ILE A 450 -23.68 24.73 -18.46
N LYS A 451 -23.73 23.99 -17.35
CA LYS A 451 -24.59 24.35 -16.22
C LYS A 451 -24.22 25.70 -15.58
N ILE A 452 -22.94 26.06 -15.57
CA ILE A 452 -22.50 27.39 -15.15
C ILE A 452 -22.97 28.47 -16.15
N LEU A 453 -22.89 28.19 -17.46
CA LEU A 453 -23.33 29.09 -18.53
C LEU A 453 -24.85 29.32 -18.55
N GLU A 454 -25.65 28.34 -18.13
CA GLU A 454 -27.12 28.43 -18.03
C GLU A 454 -27.58 29.38 -16.92
N ARG A 455 -26.70 29.79 -16.00
CA ARG A 455 -27.07 30.67 -14.87
C ARG A 455 -27.35 32.10 -15.34
N PRO A 456 -28.43 32.74 -14.84
CA PRO A 456 -28.80 34.10 -15.25
C PRO A 456 -27.81 35.17 -14.77
N THR A 457 -27.03 34.89 -13.72
CA THR A 457 -26.12 35.85 -13.07
C THR A 457 -24.76 36.00 -13.75
N ILE A 458 -24.47 35.25 -14.83
CA ILE A 458 -23.14 35.23 -15.44
C ILE A 458 -22.87 36.47 -16.31
N THR A 459 -21.74 37.14 -16.08
CA THR A 459 -21.33 38.32 -16.86
C THR A 459 -20.84 37.94 -18.25
N LYS A 460 -20.82 38.91 -19.19
CA LYS A 460 -20.31 38.69 -20.55
C LYS A 460 -18.83 38.26 -20.56
N ALA A 461 -18.01 38.82 -19.67
CA ALA A 461 -16.59 38.50 -19.56
C ALA A 461 -16.36 37.06 -19.05
N GLU A 462 -17.08 36.64 -18.02
CA GLU A 462 -17.02 35.26 -17.51
C GLU A 462 -17.49 34.24 -18.55
N ARG A 463 -18.54 34.57 -19.30
CA ARG A 463 -19.05 33.75 -20.40
C ARG A 463 -17.97 33.53 -21.46
N GLN A 464 -17.26 34.60 -21.84
CA GLN A 464 -16.16 34.54 -22.80
C GLN A 464 -15.01 33.66 -22.28
N LEU A 465 -14.68 33.74 -20.99
CA LEU A 465 -13.61 32.97 -20.37
C LEU A 465 -13.90 31.46 -20.39
N ILE A 466 -15.13 31.05 -20.09
CA ILE A 466 -15.55 29.64 -20.21
C ILE A 466 -15.49 29.18 -21.67
N TYR A 467 -16.01 29.98 -22.62
CA TYR A 467 -15.97 29.61 -24.03
C TYR A 467 -14.54 29.48 -24.56
N GLN A 468 -13.62 30.35 -24.14
CA GLN A 468 -12.20 30.24 -24.49
C GLN A 468 -11.61 28.90 -24.03
N TRP A 469 -11.88 28.50 -22.78
CA TRP A 469 -11.42 27.20 -22.30
C TRP A 469 -12.03 26.02 -23.07
N ILE A 470 -13.34 26.05 -23.32
CA ILE A 470 -14.01 24.99 -24.10
C ILE A 470 -13.39 24.88 -25.49
N ASN A 471 -13.17 26.03 -26.14
CA ASN A 471 -12.50 26.11 -27.44
C ASN A 471 -11.13 25.43 -27.38
N ASP A 472 -10.25 25.87 -26.47
CA ASP A 472 -8.90 25.32 -26.30
C ASP A 472 -8.90 23.80 -26.02
N PHE A 473 -9.90 23.33 -25.30
CA PHE A 473 -10.09 21.92 -25.00
C PHE A 473 -10.51 21.12 -26.24
N CYS A 474 -11.52 21.58 -26.98
CA CYS A 474 -12.07 20.90 -28.16
C CYS A 474 -11.09 20.85 -29.34
N HIS A 475 -10.22 21.87 -29.49
CA HIS A 475 -9.16 21.91 -30.52
C HIS A 475 -8.25 20.67 -30.52
N ARG A 476 -8.06 20.00 -29.38
CA ARG A 476 -7.02 18.96 -29.20
C ARG A 476 -7.41 17.55 -29.67
N LYS A 477 -8.53 17.36 -30.38
CA LYS A 477 -9.01 16.09 -30.99
C LYS A 477 -8.67 14.81 -30.19
N ARG A 478 -9.07 14.77 -28.91
CA ARG A 478 -8.77 13.65 -28.00
C ARG A 478 -9.72 12.47 -28.24
N THR A 479 -9.17 11.24 -28.28
CA THR A 479 -9.93 10.00 -28.41
C THR A 479 -9.53 8.99 -27.34
N THR A 480 -10.46 8.14 -26.91
CA THR A 480 -10.17 7.01 -26.00
C THR A 480 -9.30 5.97 -26.68
N SER A 481 -8.80 5.01 -25.90
CA SER A 481 -8.09 3.80 -26.36
C SER A 481 -8.92 3.00 -27.37
N HIS A 482 -10.26 3.07 -27.27
CA HIS A 482 -11.21 2.47 -28.19
C HIS A 482 -11.58 3.38 -29.38
N GLY A 483 -10.94 4.53 -29.52
CA GLY A 483 -11.19 5.48 -30.61
C GLY A 483 -12.48 6.28 -30.48
N GLN A 484 -13.12 6.31 -29.30
CA GLN A 484 -14.32 7.10 -29.08
C GLN A 484 -13.97 8.57 -28.95
N THR A 485 -14.68 9.43 -29.70
CA THR A 485 -14.58 10.89 -29.58
C THR A 485 -15.43 11.41 -28.42
N LEU A 486 -15.23 12.68 -28.04
CA LEU A 486 -16.10 13.36 -27.06
C LEU A 486 -17.59 13.28 -27.43
N LEU A 487 -17.89 13.32 -28.73
CA LEU A 487 -19.26 13.22 -29.22
C LEU A 487 -19.85 11.82 -28.98
N HIS A 488 -19.06 10.75 -29.16
CA HIS A 488 -19.50 9.38 -28.84
C HIS A 488 -19.88 9.27 -27.36
N LEU A 489 -18.99 9.72 -26.47
CA LEU A 489 -19.23 9.66 -25.02
C LEU A 489 -20.39 10.56 -24.58
N CYS A 490 -20.60 11.71 -25.23
CA CYS A 490 -21.68 12.64 -24.93
C CYS A 490 -23.08 12.06 -25.21
N VAL A 491 -23.18 11.17 -26.21
CA VAL A 491 -24.46 10.60 -26.67
C VAL A 491 -24.71 9.17 -26.20
N ASP A 492 -23.71 8.54 -25.59
CA ASP A 492 -23.82 7.22 -25.00
C ASP A 492 -24.46 7.29 -23.62
N GLU A 493 -25.56 6.56 -23.43
CA GLU A 493 -26.24 6.41 -22.14
C GLU A 493 -25.41 5.58 -21.15
N GLN A 494 -24.54 4.71 -21.67
CA GLN A 494 -23.65 3.87 -20.89
C GLN A 494 -22.37 4.57 -20.46
N THR A 495 -22.20 5.86 -20.77
CA THR A 495 -21.07 6.66 -20.28
C THR A 495 -21.11 6.71 -18.75
N TYR A 496 -20.42 5.74 -18.14
CA TYR A 496 -20.33 5.57 -16.70
C TYR A 496 -19.35 6.59 -16.12
N TYR A 497 -19.79 7.30 -15.11
CA TYR A 497 -18.92 8.00 -14.17
C TYR A 497 -18.91 7.18 -12.88
N ASP A 498 -17.73 6.98 -12.29
CA ASP A 498 -17.59 6.14 -11.11
C ASP A 498 -18.26 6.81 -9.88
N ILE A 499 -19.47 6.34 -9.58
CA ILE A 499 -20.35 6.79 -8.48
C ILE A 499 -19.96 6.11 -7.16
N ASN A 500 -18.91 5.29 -7.11
CA ASN A 500 -18.55 4.56 -5.88
C ASN A 500 -18.25 5.46 -4.67
N TYR A 501 -18.14 6.79 -4.85
CA TYR A 501 -18.19 7.79 -3.78
C TYR A 501 -19.53 8.59 -3.85
N ARG A 502 -20.55 8.09 -3.11
CA ARG A 502 -21.85 8.66 -2.65
C ARG A 502 -22.20 10.14 -3.04
N PRO A 503 -23.47 10.56 -3.31
CA PRO A 503 -24.77 9.85 -3.30
C PRO A 503 -25.65 10.11 -4.56
N GLN A 504 -26.90 9.62 -4.50
CA GLN A 504 -27.98 9.61 -5.51
C GLN A 504 -28.37 11.01 -6.07
N ASP A 505 -27.89 12.11 -5.48
CA ASP A 505 -28.19 13.50 -5.83
C ASP A 505 -27.41 14.05 -7.04
N ILE A 506 -26.34 13.36 -7.48
CA ILE A 506 -25.48 13.80 -8.60
C ILE A 506 -26.02 13.33 -9.95
N LYS A 507 -26.79 12.24 -9.95
CA LYS A 507 -27.47 11.67 -11.12
C LYS A 507 -28.24 12.67 -11.98
N PRO A 508 -28.98 13.66 -11.45
CA PRO A 508 -29.65 14.65 -12.29
C PRO A 508 -28.73 15.64 -13.00
N ILE A 509 -27.49 15.85 -12.53
CA ILE A 509 -26.59 16.88 -13.08
C ILE A 509 -25.75 16.34 -14.24
N LEU A 510 -25.21 15.14 -14.09
CA LEU A 510 -24.39 14.46 -15.09
C LEU A 510 -25.19 13.34 -15.78
N LYS A 511 -26.30 13.72 -16.43
CA LYS A 511 -27.10 12.79 -17.23
C LYS A 511 -26.55 12.71 -18.66
N PHE A 512 -26.28 11.49 -19.12
CA PHE A 512 -25.97 11.18 -20.51
C PHE A 512 -27.10 10.30 -21.09
N PRO A 513 -27.51 10.47 -22.37
CA PRO A 513 -27.00 11.46 -23.34
C PRO A 513 -27.28 12.92 -22.94
N ASN A 514 -26.31 13.81 -23.14
CA ASN A 514 -26.41 15.21 -22.76
C ASN A 514 -26.72 16.09 -23.99
N LEU A 515 -28.00 16.46 -24.16
CA LEU A 515 -28.46 17.23 -25.32
C LEU A 515 -27.79 18.61 -25.42
N ALA A 516 -27.66 19.33 -24.31
CA ALA A 516 -27.08 20.69 -24.31
C ALA A 516 -25.60 20.66 -24.71
N LEU A 517 -24.86 19.65 -24.23
CA LEU A 517 -23.47 19.42 -24.64
C LEU A 517 -23.36 19.01 -26.10
N ALA A 518 -24.22 18.10 -26.56
CA ALA A 518 -24.27 17.74 -27.98
C ALA A 518 -24.57 18.95 -28.87
N GLN A 519 -25.54 19.79 -28.49
CA GLN A 519 -25.85 21.06 -29.19
C GLN A 519 -24.65 21.98 -29.26
N LEU A 520 -23.96 22.21 -28.15
CA LEU A 520 -22.80 23.09 -28.11
C LEU A 520 -21.66 22.56 -28.98
N LEU A 521 -21.34 21.26 -28.87
CA LEU A 521 -20.31 20.61 -29.67
C LEU A 521 -20.64 20.68 -31.17
N ILE A 522 -21.87 20.37 -31.56
CA ILE A 522 -22.28 20.30 -32.96
C ILE A 522 -22.47 21.68 -33.59
N THR A 523 -23.05 22.65 -32.87
CA THR A 523 -23.41 23.95 -33.48
C THR A 523 -22.28 24.97 -33.47
N ARG A 524 -21.44 24.97 -32.42
CA ARG A 524 -20.37 25.98 -32.27
C ARG A 524 -18.98 25.46 -32.59
N TYR A 525 -18.79 24.14 -32.48
CA TYR A 525 -17.48 23.51 -32.59
C TYR A 525 -17.42 22.42 -33.65
N SER A 526 -18.36 22.44 -34.62
CA SER A 526 -18.39 21.53 -35.78
C SER A 526 -17.07 21.46 -36.53
N GLN A 527 -16.32 22.57 -36.60
CA GLN A 527 -15.03 22.64 -37.29
C GLN A 527 -13.96 21.69 -36.73
N TRP A 528 -14.08 21.27 -35.46
CA TRP A 528 -13.09 20.39 -34.80
C TRP A 528 -13.64 19.00 -34.47
N ILE A 529 -14.92 18.77 -34.70
CA ILE A 529 -15.61 17.54 -34.33
C ILE A 529 -16.11 16.87 -35.60
N ASP A 530 -15.53 15.71 -35.92
CA ASP A 530 -16.06 14.87 -36.99
C ASP A 530 -17.34 14.17 -36.50
N LEU A 531 -18.48 14.61 -37.06
CA LEU A 531 -19.82 14.08 -36.78
C LEU A 531 -19.98 12.61 -37.18
N ASN A 532 -19.17 12.15 -38.13
CA ASN A 532 -19.24 10.81 -38.71
C ASN A 532 -18.01 9.96 -38.35
N ALA A 533 -17.18 10.40 -37.40
CA ALA A 533 -16.13 9.58 -36.84
C ALA A 533 -16.71 8.25 -36.35
N ALA A 534 -16.01 7.15 -36.64
CA ALA A 534 -16.40 5.80 -36.24
C ALA A 534 -15.49 5.31 -35.13
N GLU A 535 -16.06 4.75 -34.06
CA GLU A 535 -15.26 4.17 -32.98
C GLU A 535 -14.45 2.95 -33.49
N ALA A 536 -13.21 2.80 -33.04
CA ALA A 536 -12.27 1.85 -33.65
C ALA A 536 -12.66 0.38 -33.41
N THR A 537 -13.40 0.09 -32.33
CA THR A 537 -13.76 -1.27 -31.92
C THR A 537 -14.98 -1.82 -32.64
N SER A 538 -15.97 -0.98 -32.95
CA SER A 538 -17.26 -1.42 -33.50
C SER A 538 -17.64 -0.71 -34.80
N GLY A 539 -16.96 0.37 -35.16
CA GLY A 539 -17.32 1.23 -36.29
C GLY A 539 -18.63 2.01 -36.10
N ASN A 540 -19.22 2.01 -34.89
CA ASN A 540 -20.39 2.84 -34.61
C ASN A 540 -19.98 4.31 -34.63
N THR A 541 -20.76 5.13 -35.34
CA THR A 541 -20.71 6.59 -35.21
C THR A 541 -21.56 7.07 -34.02
N ALA A 542 -21.44 8.33 -33.64
CA ALA A 542 -22.32 8.95 -32.63
C ALA A 542 -23.82 8.79 -32.94
N LEU A 543 -24.19 8.77 -34.23
CA LEU A 543 -25.56 8.52 -34.67
C LEU A 543 -25.99 7.07 -34.37
N HIS A 544 -25.13 6.09 -34.62
CA HIS A 544 -25.42 4.68 -34.27
C HIS A 544 -25.65 4.50 -32.77
N ILE A 545 -24.81 5.11 -31.93
CA ILE A 545 -24.95 5.06 -30.47
C ILE A 545 -26.27 5.71 -30.04
N SER A 546 -26.56 6.91 -30.54
CA SER A 546 -27.80 7.63 -30.21
C SER A 546 -29.06 6.84 -30.59
N CYS A 547 -29.02 6.12 -31.71
CA CYS A 547 -30.14 5.30 -32.17
C CYS A 547 -30.38 4.03 -31.32
N LYS A 548 -29.36 3.52 -30.62
CA LYS A 548 -29.54 2.40 -29.67
C LYS A 548 -30.39 2.81 -28.46
N ASN A 549 -30.33 4.06 -28.05
CA ASN A 549 -30.92 4.53 -26.80
C ASN A 549 -32.40 4.91 -26.98
N SER A 550 -33.23 4.60 -25.99
CA SER A 550 -34.69 4.77 -26.05
C SER A 550 -35.23 6.04 -25.36
N THR A 551 -34.34 6.94 -24.95
CA THR A 551 -34.69 8.14 -24.17
C THR A 551 -35.25 9.28 -25.04
N ILE A 552 -36.03 10.19 -24.44
CA ILE A 552 -36.54 11.39 -25.14
C ILE A 552 -35.37 12.27 -25.64
N ASP A 553 -34.31 12.36 -24.84
CA ASP A 553 -33.11 13.13 -25.16
C ASP A 553 -32.37 12.53 -26.38
N SER A 554 -32.39 11.20 -26.56
CA SER A 554 -31.76 10.57 -27.72
C SER A 554 -32.45 10.94 -29.04
N LEU A 555 -33.78 11.08 -29.06
CA LEU A 555 -34.50 11.54 -30.25
C LEU A 555 -34.09 12.97 -30.65
N ALA A 556 -33.97 13.88 -29.68
CA ALA A 556 -33.54 15.25 -29.92
C ALA A 556 -32.08 15.31 -30.41
N VAL A 557 -31.20 14.48 -29.84
CA VAL A 557 -29.81 14.34 -30.29
C VAL A 557 -29.74 13.77 -31.72
N VAL A 558 -30.53 12.75 -32.05
CA VAL A 558 -30.60 12.21 -33.42
C VAL A 558 -31.05 13.29 -34.40
N GLN A 559 -32.11 14.04 -34.08
CA GLN A 559 -32.57 15.13 -34.93
C GLN A 559 -31.49 16.18 -35.17
N LEU A 560 -30.77 16.55 -34.12
CA LEU A 560 -29.67 17.51 -34.17
C LEU A 560 -28.51 17.00 -35.04
N LEU A 561 -28.08 15.75 -34.85
CA LEU A 561 -27.04 15.11 -35.65
C LEU A 561 -27.41 15.10 -37.13
N LEU A 562 -28.64 14.66 -37.47
CA LEU A 562 -29.12 14.61 -38.85
C LEU A 562 -29.20 16.00 -39.50
N ASN A 563 -29.72 16.98 -38.78
CA ASN A 563 -29.81 18.36 -39.26
C ASN A 563 -28.43 18.97 -39.52
N SER A 564 -27.42 18.51 -38.78
CA SER A 564 -26.05 19.02 -38.86
C SER A 564 -25.14 18.22 -39.80
N GLY A 565 -25.67 17.19 -40.47
CA GLY A 565 -24.94 16.45 -41.51
C GLY A 565 -24.41 15.08 -41.11
N ALA A 566 -24.87 14.49 -40.00
CA ALA A 566 -24.59 13.08 -39.70
C ALA A 566 -25.28 12.17 -40.72
N HIS A 567 -24.54 11.20 -41.25
CA HIS A 567 -25.01 10.35 -42.34
C HIS A 567 -25.78 9.12 -41.84
N ILE A 568 -26.98 8.92 -42.39
CA ILE A 568 -27.84 7.76 -42.10
C ILE A 568 -27.29 6.49 -42.75
N ASP A 569 -26.43 6.61 -43.76
CA ASP A 569 -25.92 5.48 -44.53
C ASP A 569 -24.59 4.92 -44.00
N CYS A 570 -24.03 5.50 -42.93
CA CYS A 570 -22.81 4.97 -42.31
C CYS A 570 -23.06 3.52 -41.88
N MET A 571 -22.16 2.61 -42.24
CA MET A 571 -22.22 1.22 -41.79
C MET A 571 -21.16 0.98 -40.72
N ASN A 572 -21.54 0.30 -39.64
CA ASN A 572 -20.59 -0.18 -38.64
C ASN A 572 -19.87 -1.46 -39.12
N ILE A 573 -18.95 -2.02 -38.32
CA ILE A 573 -18.19 -3.24 -38.72
C ILE A 573 -19.07 -4.48 -38.93
N HIS A 574 -20.32 -4.42 -38.48
CA HIS A 574 -21.31 -5.49 -38.66
C HIS A 574 -22.24 -5.22 -39.85
N ASN A 575 -21.91 -4.28 -40.74
CA ASN A 575 -22.71 -3.88 -41.89
C ASN A 575 -24.14 -3.43 -41.53
N ARG A 576 -24.31 -2.84 -40.33
CA ARG A 576 -25.60 -2.31 -39.87
C ARG A 576 -25.58 -0.78 -39.94
N THR A 577 -26.66 -0.20 -40.45
CA THR A 577 -26.90 1.25 -40.46
C THR A 577 -27.49 1.72 -39.11
N PRO A 578 -27.49 3.02 -38.79
CA PRO A 578 -28.21 3.58 -37.65
C PRO A 578 -29.70 3.21 -37.65
N PHE A 579 -30.30 3.05 -38.84
CA PHE A 579 -31.69 2.60 -38.96
C PHE A 579 -31.88 1.16 -38.48
N ASP A 580 -30.96 0.26 -38.85
CA ASP A 580 -31.03 -1.16 -38.47
C ASP A 580 -30.86 -1.36 -36.96
N ILE A 581 -30.08 -0.48 -36.33
CA ILE A 581 -29.79 -0.50 -34.88
C ILE A 581 -30.87 0.23 -34.07
N ALA A 582 -31.62 1.15 -34.69
CA ALA A 582 -32.59 1.98 -33.99
C ALA A 582 -33.60 1.13 -33.19
N GLN A 583 -33.67 1.35 -31.87
CA GLN A 583 -34.57 0.60 -30.99
C GLN A 583 -35.93 1.29 -30.82
N ALA A 584 -35.94 2.62 -30.72
CA ALA A 584 -37.16 3.40 -30.46
C ALA A 584 -37.99 3.66 -31.73
N ILE A 585 -39.31 3.48 -31.65
CA ILE A 585 -40.27 3.72 -32.75
C ILE A 585 -40.17 5.16 -33.31
N PRO A 586 -40.08 6.23 -32.48
CA PRO A 586 -39.94 7.61 -32.98
C PRO A 586 -38.65 7.84 -33.79
N ILE A 587 -37.54 7.23 -33.37
CA ILE A 587 -36.26 7.32 -34.07
C ILE A 587 -36.35 6.60 -35.41
N ARG A 588 -36.97 5.41 -35.45
CA ARG A 588 -37.20 4.68 -36.71
C ARG A 588 -38.07 5.45 -37.69
N THR A 589 -39.12 6.11 -37.22
CA THR A 589 -40.00 6.93 -38.07
C THR A 589 -39.26 8.16 -38.59
N LEU A 590 -38.46 8.82 -37.74
CA LEU A 590 -37.62 9.93 -38.16
C LEU A 590 -36.59 9.51 -39.23
N LEU A 591 -35.88 8.40 -39.01
CA LEU A 591 -34.91 7.89 -39.97
C LEU A 591 -35.57 7.45 -41.28
N LYS A 592 -36.76 6.82 -41.24
CA LYS A 592 -37.54 6.49 -42.44
C LYS A 592 -37.94 7.72 -43.23
N THR A 593 -38.45 8.75 -42.57
CA THR A 593 -38.85 10.00 -43.26
C THR A 593 -37.66 10.74 -43.86
N LYS A 594 -36.47 10.59 -43.27
CA LYS A 594 -35.21 11.19 -43.73
C LYS A 594 -34.35 10.27 -44.61
N GLN A 595 -34.72 9.00 -44.83
CA GLN A 595 -34.04 8.05 -45.73
C GLN A 595 -34.27 8.39 -47.22
N PHE A 596 -35.39 9.05 -47.53
CA PHE A 596 -35.82 9.24 -48.92
C PHE A 596 -35.22 10.42 -49.71
N PRO A 597 -34.52 11.42 -49.13
CA PRO A 597 -33.62 12.24 -49.91
C PRO A 597 -32.23 11.62 -49.79
N SER A 598 -31.94 10.60 -50.60
CA SER A 598 -30.57 10.40 -51.06
C SER A 598 -30.13 11.72 -51.69
N ARG A 599 -29.50 12.59 -50.90
CA ARG A 599 -29.02 13.89 -51.39
C ARG A 599 -28.21 13.57 -52.63
N LEU A 600 -28.51 14.23 -53.75
CA LEU A 600 -27.82 14.09 -55.04
C LEU A 600 -26.30 13.90 -54.87
N LYS A 601 -25.72 14.58 -53.88
CA LYS A 601 -24.35 14.43 -53.37
C LYS A 601 -23.89 13.00 -53.07
N CYS A 602 -24.66 12.14 -52.39
CA CYS A 602 -24.25 10.76 -52.07
C CYS A 602 -24.23 9.87 -53.32
N LEU A 603 -25.19 10.07 -54.24
CA LEU A 603 -25.21 9.44 -55.56
C LEU A 603 -24.02 9.91 -56.42
N CYS A 604 -23.76 11.22 -56.42
CA CYS A 604 -22.61 11.81 -57.11
C CYS A 604 -21.27 11.32 -56.55
N ALA A 605 -21.11 11.21 -55.22
CA ALA A 605 -19.88 10.72 -54.60
C ALA A 605 -19.57 9.27 -54.96
N ARG A 606 -20.61 8.44 -54.99
CA ARG A 606 -20.50 7.05 -55.43
C ARG A 606 -20.08 6.98 -56.90
N LEU A 607 -20.68 7.81 -57.75
CA LEU A 607 -20.32 7.91 -59.18
C LEU A 607 -18.90 8.45 -59.41
N VAL A 608 -18.46 9.44 -58.62
CA VAL A 608 -17.12 10.03 -58.69
C VAL A 608 -16.03 8.98 -58.40
N LEU A 609 -16.22 8.16 -57.37
CA LEU A 609 -15.30 7.06 -57.03
C LEU A 609 -15.37 5.92 -58.05
N ASP A 610 -16.58 5.47 -58.43
CA ASP A 610 -16.79 4.35 -59.36
C ASP A 610 -16.29 4.66 -60.78
N LYS A 611 -16.18 5.95 -61.12
CA LYS A 611 -15.68 6.44 -62.41
C LYS A 611 -14.33 7.18 -62.33
N GLN A 612 -13.69 7.22 -61.16
CA GLN A 612 -12.43 7.94 -60.91
C GLN A 612 -12.44 9.38 -61.47
N LEU A 613 -13.55 10.08 -61.33
CA LEU A 613 -13.71 11.43 -61.89
C LEU A 613 -12.98 12.45 -61.02
N PRO A 614 -12.23 13.41 -61.61
CA PRO A 614 -11.71 14.54 -60.85
C PRO A 614 -12.89 15.38 -60.33
N TYR A 615 -12.88 15.69 -59.02
CA TYR A 615 -13.99 16.33 -58.35
C TYR A 615 -13.51 17.50 -57.51
N GLU A 616 -13.87 18.72 -57.92
CA GLU A 616 -13.68 19.93 -57.13
C GLU A 616 -15.02 20.39 -56.59
N LEU A 617 -15.21 20.29 -55.27
CA LEU A 617 -16.25 21.03 -54.58
C LEU A 617 -15.64 21.77 -53.40
N ILE A 618 -16.16 22.97 -53.16
CA ILE A 618 -15.84 23.82 -52.02
C ILE A 618 -16.49 23.18 -50.78
N TRP A 619 -15.76 22.31 -50.08
CA TRP A 619 -16.09 21.86 -48.74
C TRP A 619 -15.44 22.81 -47.73
N SER A 620 -16.09 23.03 -46.59
CA SER A 620 -15.55 23.89 -45.53
C SER A 620 -14.32 23.32 -44.83
N ASN A 621 -14.08 21.99 -44.93
CA ASN A 621 -12.95 21.29 -44.32
C ASN A 621 -12.56 20.03 -45.13
N GLU A 622 -11.27 19.81 -45.37
CA GLU A 622 -10.74 18.62 -46.08
C GLU A 622 -11.04 17.28 -45.36
N THR A 623 -11.17 17.30 -44.03
CA THR A 623 -11.47 16.08 -43.23
C THR A 623 -12.89 15.57 -43.46
N GLU A 624 -13.87 16.46 -43.66
CA GLU A 624 -15.25 16.06 -43.96
C GLU A 624 -15.33 15.38 -45.33
N MET A 625 -14.53 15.86 -46.30
CA MET A 625 -14.43 15.29 -47.64
C MET A 625 -13.79 13.89 -47.63
N ASN A 626 -12.70 13.69 -46.88
CA ASN A 626 -12.05 12.38 -46.75
C ASN A 626 -12.94 11.36 -46.01
N SER A 627 -13.63 11.77 -44.95
CA SER A 627 -14.62 10.92 -44.28
C SER A 627 -15.80 10.60 -45.20
N PHE A 628 -16.28 11.57 -46.00
CA PHE A 628 -17.35 11.39 -46.98
C PHE A 628 -16.99 10.40 -48.10
N LEU A 629 -15.78 10.49 -48.66
CA LEU A 629 -15.28 9.54 -49.66
C LEU A 629 -15.06 8.14 -49.08
N PHE A 630 -14.54 8.05 -47.85
CA PHE A 630 -14.34 6.77 -47.13
C PHE A 630 -15.67 6.06 -46.80
N LEU A 631 -16.72 6.81 -46.42
CA LEU A 631 -18.01 6.25 -46.00
C LEU A 631 -18.89 5.75 -47.15
N HIS A 632 -18.70 6.28 -48.36
CA HIS A 632 -19.52 5.94 -49.53
C HIS A 632 -18.80 5.03 -50.54
N GLY A 633 -17.48 4.85 -50.40
CA GLY A 633 -16.68 3.85 -51.12
C GLY A 633 -16.61 2.54 -50.34
N GLY A 634 -17.14 1.45 -50.91
CA GLY A 634 -17.10 0.13 -50.28
C GLY A 634 -15.67 -0.33 -49.96
N VAL A 635 -15.53 -0.92 -48.77
CA VAL A 635 -14.40 -1.70 -48.23
C VAL A 635 -13.23 -1.90 -49.21
N ALA A 636 -12.20 -1.05 -49.10
CA ALA A 636 -10.85 -1.42 -49.48
C ALA A 636 -9.99 -1.48 -48.21
N LYS A 637 -9.45 -2.67 -47.96
CA LYS A 637 -8.56 -3.00 -46.85
C LYS A 637 -7.54 -1.89 -46.58
N ARG A 638 -7.28 -1.64 -45.30
CA ARG A 638 -6.04 -1.04 -44.79
C ARG A 638 -4.85 -1.59 -45.58
N ASN A 639 -4.25 -0.75 -46.41
CA ASN A 639 -2.84 -0.81 -46.75
C ASN A 639 -2.33 0.62 -46.63
N GLU A 640 -1.81 0.93 -45.44
CA GLU A 640 -0.82 1.99 -45.28
C GLU A 640 0.33 1.64 -46.22
N ASN A 641 0.39 2.33 -47.36
CA ASN A 641 1.56 2.54 -48.23
C ASN A 641 1.04 2.94 -49.61
N ASN A 642 0.91 4.25 -49.82
CA ASN A 642 1.03 4.98 -51.10
C ASN A 642 0.17 6.24 -51.06
N LEU A 643 0.62 7.22 -50.27
CA LEU A 643 0.35 8.62 -50.54
C LEU A 643 1.59 9.16 -51.25
N THR A 644 1.58 9.09 -52.58
CA THR A 644 2.39 10.00 -53.41
C THR A 644 1.42 10.81 -54.23
N ASN A 645 1.48 12.12 -54.02
CA ASN A 645 0.83 13.19 -54.77
C ASN A 645 0.65 12.86 -56.26
N ASN A 646 -0.58 13.00 -56.74
CA ASN A 646 -0.94 13.91 -57.84
C ASN A 646 -2.45 13.94 -58.01
#